data_AF-A0AA95SDF9-F1
#
_entry.id   AF-A0AA95SDF9-F1
#
_cell.length_a   1.000
_cell.length_b   1.000
_cell.length_c   1.000
_cell.angle_alpha   90.00
_cell.angle_beta   90.00
_cell.angle_gamma   90.00
#
_symmetry.space_group_name_H-M   'P 1'
#
loop_
_entity.id
_entity.type
_entity.pdbx_description
1 polymer ?
#
loop_
_entity_poly.entity_id
_entity_poly.type
_entity_poly.pdbx_seq_one_letter_code
_entity_poly.pdbx_strand_id
1 'polypeptide(L)'
;MGRRSGRVIAMFLAFLMVFSSLFVNIKPGLAATAPSLINGGFESDFWADKSWMVEATVWDHLDLQYFSYSKDTWMRKGEGEHAFKYWIKESAKENQSFRVKQTLPTLPAGSYELSVNSMGGAGGEAGSVKLFAGNETVTGVSTMGYNAWGTVTLKFEVTKEVSNFEVGAIVSGAPKAWGYLDSFSLKSLTVSVLDPVEADIFVERVDGISDDFIKGVDVSSIISLENSGVKFKNEAGYPQDIFTTLANSGVNYVRVRVWNDPFDAAGKGYGGGNNDLKTAIEIGKRATANGMKLLVDFHYSDFWADPAKQQVPKAWKNLSFEDKKNALYTYTKESLQAMKNAGIDIGMVQVGNETNGGVAGEKDWTKISALFSEGSKAVKSIDSNILVAVHFTNPETAGRYASIANTLQDNGVDYDVFASSYYPFWHGTLSNLTNVLKNVADTYGKKVMVAETSYAYTAEDGDGHGNTAPKDSGQTLNYPITVQGQANSVRDVIQAVANVGEAGIGLFYWEPAWLPVGPASQHEQNKAVWEKYGSGWASSYAAEYDPHDAGAWYGGSAVDNQALFDFTGKPLPSLNVFNYVDTGAVAPLKIDEMKDVTVNAILGEDITLPETVTVTYNNGTKGETSVTWDGAALEQAISNGVGRYVIEGGVEGGGVVKAHLTINPKNYVVNPGFENKDRSMWKVSYGNGATPHTSFQQKASDAKSGEYALHFYSGTGVNFNVEQTITGLEPGYYNLSMFLQGGDAHIPEMYLYAKTGKEELKDDTGVNGWVVWSNPQINEILVLDGTITIGASIKANAGAWGTLDDFYLYRAGDDTKAPVTKAVLSGQDHNGWYNQNMNVTLNASDDKSGVAKTEYRLNDGNWQTYQGSFEVSAEGENVVQYKSTDYLGNIEEAQSVTVKIDKSAPTLNVSFNTSVLTDRNHALIPIKALVDGADTLSGINRIELVSIESKQPDNGKGDGNTVNDIQGAEFGTFDTDFLLRAERSGSGDRIYTVTYKVYDQAGNSVIQSKRIIVMHDNSKK
;
A
#
# COMPACT_ATOMS: atom_id res chain seq x y z
N MET A 1 -8.69 -59.31 -26.16
CA MET A 1 -7.85 -59.82 -27.27
C MET A 1 -7.76 -58.72 -28.31
N GLY A 2 -6.65 -58.23 -28.84
CA GLY A 2 -5.21 -58.44 -28.65
C GLY A 2 -4.49 -57.14 -29.08
N ARG A 3 -3.24 -57.01 -28.66
CA ARG A 3 -2.41 -55.80 -28.51
C ARG A 3 -1.55 -55.49 -29.75
N ARG A 4 -0.98 -54.25 -29.76
CA ARG A 4 0.27 -53.73 -30.41
C ARG A 4 0.12 -53.10 -31.82
N SER A 5 0.79 -51.99 -32.19
CA SER A 5 1.74 -51.07 -31.54
C SER A 5 2.20 -49.98 -32.52
N GLY A 6 2.46 -48.75 -32.02
CA GLY A 6 3.52 -47.79 -32.43
C GLY A 6 3.44 -47.12 -33.83
N ARG A 7 3.22 -45.81 -33.97
CA ARG A 7 4.08 -44.62 -33.70
C ARG A 7 4.95 -44.15 -34.89
N VAL A 8 4.51 -43.02 -35.49
CA VAL A 8 5.23 -41.78 -35.92
C VAL A 8 6.25 -41.80 -37.09
N ILE A 9 6.11 -40.83 -38.03
CA ILE A 9 7.08 -39.78 -38.47
C ILE A 9 6.98 -39.45 -39.99
N ALA A 10 6.35 -38.29 -40.25
CA ALA A 10 6.86 -37.06 -40.89
C ALA A 10 7.15 -36.86 -42.41
N MET A 11 6.73 -35.65 -42.81
CA MET A 11 7.37 -34.63 -43.68
C MET A 11 7.11 -34.60 -45.21
N PHE A 12 6.15 -33.73 -45.59
CA PHE A 12 6.30 -32.40 -46.23
C PHE A 12 7.15 -32.14 -47.49
N LEU A 13 6.61 -31.17 -48.27
CA LEU A 13 7.15 -30.27 -49.32
C LEU A 13 6.94 -30.72 -50.78
N ALA A 14 6.56 -29.89 -51.76
CA ALA A 14 6.15 -28.48 -51.81
C ALA A 14 5.70 -28.06 -53.24
N PHE A 15 5.13 -26.86 -53.32
CA PHE A 15 5.08 -25.89 -54.44
C PHE A 15 4.05 -26.08 -55.57
N LEU A 16 3.02 -25.21 -55.64
CA LEU A 16 3.13 -23.91 -56.35
C LEU A 16 1.97 -22.95 -56.00
N MET A 17 2.33 -21.72 -55.60
CA MET A 17 1.49 -20.51 -55.61
C MET A 17 1.19 -20.07 -57.05
N VAL A 18 0.01 -19.51 -57.30
CA VAL A 18 -0.24 -18.16 -57.87
C VAL A 18 -1.77 -17.97 -57.91
N PHE A 19 -2.33 -17.21 -56.97
CA PHE A 19 -3.49 -16.37 -57.28
C PHE A 19 -3.29 -15.02 -56.60
N SER A 20 -3.06 -14.04 -57.47
CA SER A 20 -2.96 -12.63 -57.17
C SER A 20 -4.20 -12.14 -56.44
N SER A 21 -3.96 -11.54 -55.29
CA SER A 21 -4.79 -10.59 -54.58
C SER A 21 -5.24 -9.45 -55.51
N LEU A 22 -6.42 -9.59 -56.10
CA LEU A 22 -7.26 -8.45 -56.45
C LEU A 22 -8.11 -8.15 -55.22
N PHE A 23 -7.55 -7.36 -54.30
CA PHE A 23 -8.37 -6.64 -53.34
C PHE A 23 -9.21 -5.65 -54.15
N VAL A 24 -10.47 -6.01 -54.41
CA VAL A 24 -11.48 -5.02 -54.72
C VAL A 24 -11.58 -4.15 -53.48
N ASN A 25 -11.12 -2.90 -53.60
CA ASN A 25 -11.43 -1.81 -52.69
C ASN A 25 -12.95 -1.71 -52.57
N ILE A 26 -13.54 -2.44 -51.63
CA ILE A 26 -14.83 -2.04 -51.07
C ILE A 26 -14.47 -0.95 -50.08
N LYS A 27 -14.51 0.30 -50.53
CA LYS A 27 -14.63 1.44 -49.62
C LYS A 27 -15.77 1.10 -48.65
N PRO A 28 -15.61 1.26 -47.32
CA PRO A 28 -16.76 1.42 -46.46
C PRO A 28 -17.60 2.53 -47.10
N GLY A 29 -18.87 2.26 -47.39
CA GLY A 29 -19.76 3.30 -47.89
C GLY A 29 -19.69 4.45 -46.91
N LEU A 30 -19.41 5.66 -47.43
CA LEU A 30 -19.52 6.88 -46.63
C LEU A 30 -20.83 6.81 -45.85
N ALA A 31 -20.77 7.11 -44.55
CA ALA A 31 -21.94 7.36 -43.74
C ALA A 31 -22.89 8.25 -44.56
N ALA A 32 -24.10 7.76 -44.82
CA ALA A 32 -25.10 8.58 -45.48
C ALA A 32 -25.49 9.66 -44.46
N THR A 33 -24.90 10.85 -44.59
CA THR A 33 -25.38 12.04 -43.92
C THR A 33 -26.89 12.15 -44.15
N ALA A 34 -27.65 12.57 -43.13
CA ALA A 34 -29.07 12.86 -43.33
C ALA A 34 -29.20 13.75 -44.57
N PRO A 35 -30.11 13.42 -45.52
CA PRO A 35 -30.31 14.27 -46.68
C PRO A 35 -30.60 15.70 -46.20
N SER A 36 -29.72 16.64 -46.53
CA SER A 36 -29.94 18.04 -46.15
C SER A 36 -31.13 18.58 -46.92
N LEU A 37 -32.02 19.29 -46.21
CA LEU A 37 -33.08 20.02 -46.90
C LEU A 37 -32.46 21.12 -47.75
N ILE A 38 -32.81 21.15 -49.03
CA ILE A 38 -32.33 22.20 -49.92
C ILE A 38 -33.16 23.46 -49.65
N ASN A 39 -32.48 24.60 -49.51
CA ASN A 39 -33.10 25.91 -49.31
C ASN A 39 -34.01 25.98 -48.06
N GLY A 40 -33.59 25.36 -46.95
CA GLY A 40 -34.39 25.33 -45.71
C GLY A 40 -34.65 26.71 -45.08
N GLY A 41 -33.71 27.65 -45.23
CA GLY A 41 -33.86 29.05 -44.84
C GLY A 41 -34.51 29.94 -45.91
N PHE A 42 -34.98 29.38 -47.03
CA PHE A 42 -35.58 30.14 -48.14
C PHE A 42 -34.72 31.30 -48.66
N GLU A 43 -33.39 31.14 -48.75
CA GLU A 43 -32.45 32.16 -49.25
C GLU A 43 -32.39 32.30 -50.77
N SER A 44 -33.01 31.36 -51.50
CA SER A 44 -33.27 31.46 -52.92
C SER A 44 -34.77 31.40 -53.21
N ASP A 45 -35.20 32.01 -54.32
CA ASP A 45 -36.60 32.03 -54.72
C ASP A 45 -37.10 30.62 -55.03
N PHE A 46 -37.85 30.07 -54.07
CA PHE A 46 -38.35 28.69 -54.11
C PHE A 46 -39.33 28.44 -55.26
N TRP A 47 -39.93 29.49 -55.85
CA TRP A 47 -40.73 29.35 -57.05
C TRP A 47 -39.88 29.13 -58.30
N ALA A 48 -38.72 29.77 -58.36
CA ALA A 48 -37.81 29.72 -59.51
C ALA A 48 -36.98 28.44 -59.52
N ASP A 49 -36.43 28.06 -58.38
CA ASP A 49 -35.55 26.90 -58.25
C ASP A 49 -36.29 25.58 -57.95
N LYS A 50 -37.59 25.66 -57.60
CA LYS A 50 -38.44 24.52 -57.23
C LYS A 50 -37.91 23.71 -56.04
N SER A 51 -37.12 24.33 -55.17
CA SER A 51 -36.57 23.72 -53.95
C SER A 51 -37.66 23.29 -52.97
N TRP A 52 -38.79 24.01 -52.94
CA TRP A 52 -39.98 23.67 -52.16
C TRP A 52 -41.22 23.61 -53.05
N MET A 53 -42.02 22.56 -52.86
CA MET A 53 -43.32 22.40 -53.49
C MET A 53 -44.42 22.88 -52.56
N VAL A 54 -45.36 23.67 -53.09
CA VAL A 54 -46.52 24.14 -52.36
C VAL A 54 -47.79 23.52 -52.94
N GLU A 55 -48.61 22.92 -52.09
CA GLU A 55 -49.91 22.35 -52.43
C GLU A 55 -51.00 23.06 -51.63
N ALA A 56 -51.92 23.74 -52.30
CA ALA A 56 -53.03 24.43 -51.68
C ALA A 56 -54.36 23.96 -52.25
N THR A 57 -55.38 23.89 -51.40
CA THR A 57 -56.73 23.47 -51.79
C THR A 57 -57.44 24.56 -52.61
N VAL A 58 -57.23 25.84 -52.28
CA VAL A 58 -57.80 27.00 -53.00
C VAL A 58 -56.78 28.13 -53.12
N TRP A 59 -56.07 28.20 -54.25
CA TRP A 59 -55.01 29.18 -54.50
C TRP A 59 -55.48 30.64 -54.49
N ASP A 60 -56.70 30.92 -54.94
CA ASP A 60 -57.23 32.28 -55.02
C ASP A 60 -57.31 32.98 -53.66
N HIS A 61 -57.39 32.20 -52.57
CA HIS A 61 -57.51 32.69 -51.19
C HIS A 61 -56.17 32.80 -50.45
N LEU A 62 -55.06 32.44 -51.08
CA LEU A 62 -53.73 32.51 -50.48
C LEU A 62 -52.86 33.55 -51.19
N ASP A 63 -51.99 34.19 -50.43
CA ASP A 63 -50.89 35.00 -50.92
C ASP A 63 -49.60 34.46 -50.27
N LEU A 64 -48.77 33.81 -51.08
CA LEU A 64 -47.59 33.07 -50.65
C LEU A 64 -46.37 33.67 -51.36
N GLN A 65 -45.37 34.12 -50.61
CA GLN A 65 -44.30 34.96 -51.14
C GLN A 65 -42.93 34.48 -50.68
N TYR A 66 -41.98 34.53 -51.62
CA TYR A 66 -40.56 34.65 -51.30
C TYR A 66 -40.32 36.07 -50.77
N PHE A 67 -40.07 36.18 -49.46
CA PHE A 67 -40.03 37.45 -48.77
C PHE A 67 -38.60 37.80 -48.38
N SER A 68 -38.15 39.01 -48.71
CA SER A 68 -36.87 39.54 -48.22
C SER A 68 -37.11 40.34 -46.95
N TYR A 69 -36.37 40.04 -45.89
CA TYR A 69 -36.45 40.79 -44.62
C TYR A 69 -36.16 42.29 -44.81
N SER A 70 -35.39 42.67 -45.83
CA SER A 70 -35.13 44.07 -46.18
C SER A 70 -36.40 44.88 -46.49
N LYS A 71 -37.50 44.21 -46.88
CA LYS A 71 -38.80 44.85 -47.13
C LYS A 71 -39.55 45.23 -45.86
N ASP A 72 -39.13 44.75 -44.69
CA ASP A 72 -39.68 45.12 -43.39
C ASP A 72 -38.56 45.29 -42.35
N THR A 73 -38.07 46.53 -42.24
CA THR A 73 -36.91 46.88 -41.40
C THR A 73 -37.16 46.75 -39.90
N TRP A 74 -38.40 46.51 -39.45
CA TRP A 74 -38.76 46.34 -38.04
C TRP A 74 -38.86 44.86 -37.63
N MET A 75 -38.69 43.93 -38.59
CA MET A 75 -38.77 42.50 -38.36
C MET A 75 -37.44 41.95 -37.87
N ARG A 76 -37.47 41.13 -36.82
CA ARG A 76 -36.33 40.29 -36.42
C ARG A 76 -36.29 39.09 -37.36
N LYS A 77 -35.15 38.85 -37.98
CA LYS A 77 -34.96 37.72 -38.90
C LYS A 77 -34.99 36.40 -38.14
N GLY A 78 -35.55 35.35 -38.75
CA GLY A 78 -35.40 33.97 -38.26
C GLY A 78 -33.98 33.48 -38.51
N GLU A 79 -33.57 33.48 -39.77
CA GLU A 79 -32.21 33.22 -40.24
C GLU A 79 -31.96 34.00 -41.56
N GLY A 80 -30.71 34.17 -41.98
CA GLY A 80 -30.36 34.68 -43.31
C GLY A 80 -30.98 36.05 -43.71
N GLU A 81 -31.42 36.17 -44.96
CA GLU A 81 -31.95 37.41 -45.57
C GLU A 81 -33.38 37.26 -46.11
N HIS A 82 -33.95 36.04 -46.13
CA HIS A 82 -35.26 35.76 -46.71
C HIS A 82 -36.09 34.77 -45.88
N ALA A 83 -37.38 34.66 -46.20
CA ALA A 83 -38.30 33.71 -45.56
C ALA A 83 -39.47 33.36 -46.49
N PHE A 84 -40.18 32.28 -46.15
CA PHE A 84 -41.48 31.96 -46.75
C PHE A 84 -42.58 32.72 -46.02
N LYS A 85 -43.22 33.69 -46.68
CA LYS A 85 -44.35 34.44 -46.13
C LYS A 85 -45.68 33.89 -46.64
N TYR A 86 -46.67 33.80 -45.75
CA TYR A 86 -48.05 33.49 -46.12
C TYR A 86 -49.05 34.49 -45.55
N TRP A 87 -50.12 34.73 -46.31
CA TRP A 87 -51.30 35.47 -45.90
C TRP A 87 -52.57 34.80 -46.45
N ILE A 88 -53.51 34.48 -45.58
CA ILE A 88 -54.84 33.98 -45.94
C ILE A 88 -55.74 35.18 -46.16
N LYS A 89 -56.14 35.39 -47.41
CA LYS A 89 -56.90 36.58 -47.82
C LYS A 89 -58.23 36.67 -47.09
N GLU A 90 -58.66 37.90 -46.82
CA GLU A 90 -59.94 38.17 -46.18
C GLU A 90 -61.15 37.71 -47.02
N SER A 91 -60.93 37.46 -48.33
CA SER A 91 -61.93 36.92 -49.24
C SER A 91 -62.24 35.44 -49.01
N ALA A 92 -61.43 34.73 -48.22
CA ALA A 92 -61.72 33.37 -47.79
C ALA A 92 -62.96 33.36 -46.89
N LYS A 93 -63.93 32.48 -47.16
CA LYS A 93 -65.16 32.35 -46.34
C LYS A 93 -65.04 31.30 -45.23
N GLU A 94 -63.98 30.53 -45.26
CA GLU A 94 -63.68 29.42 -44.34
C GLU A 94 -62.17 29.31 -44.14
N ASN A 95 -61.75 28.51 -43.16
CA ASN A 95 -60.33 28.28 -42.88
C ASN A 95 -59.64 27.70 -44.11
N GLN A 96 -58.47 28.24 -44.43
CA GLN A 96 -57.65 27.75 -45.53
C GLN A 96 -56.47 26.95 -44.98
N SER A 97 -55.96 26.04 -45.81
CA SER A 97 -54.73 25.31 -45.53
C SER A 97 -53.90 25.13 -46.80
N PHE A 98 -52.59 25.05 -46.61
CA PHE A 98 -51.65 24.68 -47.64
C PHE A 98 -50.53 23.83 -47.04
N ARG A 99 -49.87 23.06 -47.88
CA ARG A 99 -48.73 22.23 -47.55
C ARG A 99 -47.50 22.78 -48.27
N VAL A 100 -46.41 22.96 -47.54
CA VAL A 100 -45.09 23.26 -48.10
C VAL A 100 -44.21 22.04 -47.84
N LYS A 101 -43.62 21.46 -48.89
CA LYS A 101 -42.97 20.16 -48.81
C LYS A 101 -41.74 20.04 -49.69
N GLN A 102 -40.85 19.14 -49.28
CA GLN A 102 -39.74 18.65 -50.09
C GLN A 102 -39.81 17.12 -50.14
N THR A 103 -39.49 16.55 -51.29
CA THR A 103 -39.39 15.09 -51.48
C THR A 103 -37.92 14.70 -51.48
N LEU A 104 -37.52 13.90 -50.50
CA LEU A 104 -36.18 13.36 -50.40
C LEU A 104 -36.07 12.13 -51.31
N PRO A 105 -35.10 12.07 -52.24
CA PRO A 105 -34.94 10.92 -53.14
C PRO A 105 -34.78 9.61 -52.38
N THR A 106 -34.04 9.63 -51.28
CA THR A 106 -33.81 8.51 -50.35
C THR A 106 -33.68 9.03 -48.93
N LEU A 107 -34.29 8.36 -47.96
CA LEU A 107 -34.06 8.57 -46.53
C LEU A 107 -33.66 7.22 -45.89
N PRO A 108 -32.44 7.08 -45.34
CA PRO A 108 -32.00 5.85 -44.69
C PRO A 108 -32.86 5.41 -43.51
N ALA A 109 -32.63 4.18 -43.03
CA ALA A 109 -33.18 3.75 -41.75
C ALA A 109 -32.55 4.57 -40.62
N GLY A 110 -33.35 5.04 -39.68
CA GLY A 110 -32.88 5.84 -38.56
C GLY A 110 -33.99 6.62 -37.86
N SER A 111 -33.66 7.20 -36.71
CA SER A 111 -34.48 8.21 -36.03
C SER A 111 -34.06 9.59 -36.54
N TYR A 112 -35.00 10.52 -36.68
CA TYR A 112 -34.79 11.84 -37.27
C TYR A 112 -35.57 12.93 -36.52
N GLU A 113 -35.07 14.16 -36.59
CA GLU A 113 -35.76 15.37 -36.13
C GLU A 113 -35.96 16.34 -37.30
N LEU A 114 -37.22 16.67 -37.60
CA LEU A 114 -37.59 17.75 -38.50
C LEU A 114 -37.98 18.97 -37.67
N SER A 115 -37.46 20.14 -37.99
CA SER A 115 -37.83 21.40 -37.33
C SER A 115 -38.03 22.54 -38.32
N VAL A 116 -38.80 23.55 -37.90
CA VAL A 116 -38.99 24.83 -38.61
C VAL A 116 -39.22 25.95 -37.61
N ASN A 117 -38.66 27.13 -37.89
CA ASN A 117 -39.00 28.36 -37.18
C ASN A 117 -40.24 28.99 -37.80
N SER A 118 -41.19 29.39 -36.97
CA SER A 118 -42.40 30.08 -37.41
C SER A 118 -42.73 31.28 -36.53
N MET A 119 -43.21 32.35 -37.18
CA MET A 119 -43.83 33.51 -36.56
C MET A 119 -45.08 33.89 -37.36
N GLY A 120 -45.98 34.70 -36.80
CA GLY A 120 -47.19 35.10 -37.52
C GLY A 120 -48.19 35.86 -36.67
N GLY A 121 -49.41 36.04 -37.14
CA GLY A 121 -50.47 36.70 -36.39
C GLY A 121 -50.77 36.01 -35.05
N ALA A 122 -51.48 36.70 -34.17
CA ALA A 122 -51.94 36.17 -32.89
C ALA A 122 -53.48 36.20 -32.81
N GLY A 123 -54.08 35.38 -31.94
CA GLY A 123 -55.52 35.35 -31.76
C GLY A 123 -56.26 34.97 -33.05
N GLY A 124 -57.20 35.82 -33.49
CA GLY A 124 -58.00 35.60 -34.71
C GLY A 124 -57.21 35.63 -36.02
N GLU A 125 -55.97 36.12 -36.00
CA GLU A 125 -55.04 36.14 -37.15
C GLU A 125 -53.94 35.08 -37.04
N ALA A 126 -54.00 34.19 -36.04
CA ALA A 126 -52.99 33.16 -35.87
C ALA A 126 -53.07 32.10 -36.99
N GLY A 127 -51.90 31.78 -37.55
CA GLY A 127 -51.72 30.54 -38.28
C GLY A 127 -51.47 29.38 -37.31
N SER A 128 -51.68 28.15 -37.79
CA SER A 128 -51.31 26.91 -37.11
C SER A 128 -50.36 26.13 -38.01
N VAL A 129 -49.15 25.87 -37.51
CA VAL A 129 -48.08 25.17 -38.22
C VAL A 129 -47.94 23.75 -37.68
N LYS A 130 -48.08 22.78 -38.57
CA LYS A 130 -48.02 21.35 -38.26
C LYS A 130 -46.97 20.67 -39.14
N LEU A 131 -45.89 20.20 -38.55
CA LEU A 131 -44.88 19.42 -39.27
C LEU A 131 -45.38 18.00 -39.61
N PHE A 132 -44.88 17.46 -40.71
CA PHE A 132 -45.09 16.07 -41.11
C PHE A 132 -43.81 15.45 -41.68
N ALA A 133 -43.70 14.14 -41.53
CA ALA A 133 -42.67 13.29 -42.13
C ALA A 133 -43.31 11.95 -42.54
N GLY A 134 -43.51 11.75 -43.84
CA GLY A 134 -44.35 10.65 -44.33
C GLY A 134 -45.77 10.73 -43.75
N ASN A 135 -46.16 9.71 -42.97
CA ASN A 135 -47.45 9.63 -42.28
C ASN A 135 -47.43 10.23 -40.86
N GLU A 136 -46.24 10.48 -40.30
CA GLU A 136 -46.08 11.03 -38.96
C GLU A 136 -46.35 12.53 -38.96
N THR A 137 -47.03 13.02 -37.93
CA THR A 137 -47.36 14.45 -37.81
C THR A 137 -47.41 14.91 -36.36
N VAL A 138 -47.13 16.20 -36.12
CA VAL A 138 -47.32 16.81 -34.79
C VAL A 138 -48.70 17.45 -34.61
N THR A 139 -49.03 17.84 -33.39
CA THR A 139 -50.12 18.77 -33.14
C THR A 139 -49.75 20.15 -33.70
N GLY A 140 -50.70 20.86 -34.31
CA GLY A 140 -50.44 22.18 -34.87
C GLY A 140 -50.10 23.21 -33.79
N VAL A 141 -49.02 23.96 -33.99
CA VAL A 141 -48.56 25.02 -33.08
C VAL A 141 -49.04 26.36 -33.61
N SER A 142 -49.75 27.12 -32.77
CA SER A 142 -50.24 28.45 -33.16
C SER A 142 -49.12 29.48 -33.15
N THR A 143 -49.13 30.38 -34.15
CA THR A 143 -48.24 31.54 -34.17
C THR A 143 -48.62 32.54 -33.06
N MET A 144 -47.63 33.29 -32.56
CA MET A 144 -47.77 34.08 -31.32
C MET A 144 -47.66 35.60 -31.49
N GLY A 145 -47.60 36.11 -32.72
CA GLY A 145 -47.48 37.54 -33.00
C GLY A 145 -46.23 37.93 -33.79
N TYR A 146 -46.20 39.19 -34.21
CA TYR A 146 -45.08 39.79 -34.91
C TYR A 146 -43.82 39.81 -34.04
N ASN A 147 -42.66 39.46 -34.60
CA ASN A 147 -41.37 39.23 -33.92
C ASN A 147 -41.36 38.14 -32.83
N ALA A 148 -42.38 37.30 -32.74
CA ALA A 148 -42.44 36.15 -31.84
C ALA A 148 -42.16 34.85 -32.60
N TRP A 149 -40.90 34.61 -32.94
CA TRP A 149 -40.45 33.34 -33.52
C TRP A 149 -40.50 32.22 -32.48
N GLY A 150 -41.03 31.07 -32.89
CA GLY A 150 -40.96 29.82 -32.14
C GLY A 150 -40.56 28.67 -33.05
N THR A 151 -39.96 27.64 -32.48
CA THR A 151 -39.56 26.43 -33.21
C THR A 151 -40.62 25.36 -33.05
N VAL A 152 -41.05 24.77 -34.16
CA VAL A 152 -41.89 23.57 -34.20
C VAL A 152 -40.99 22.39 -34.53
N THR A 153 -41.11 21.28 -33.80
CA THR A 153 -40.24 20.10 -33.95
C THR A 153 -41.07 18.82 -34.03
N LEU A 154 -40.71 17.92 -34.94
CA LEU A 154 -41.23 16.56 -35.10
C LEU A 154 -40.07 15.56 -35.05
N LYS A 155 -40.11 14.64 -34.08
CA LYS A 155 -39.21 13.47 -34.05
C LYS A 155 -39.93 12.25 -34.63
N PHE A 156 -39.26 11.48 -35.49
CA PHE A 156 -39.85 10.30 -36.14
C PHE A 156 -38.79 9.23 -36.42
N GLU A 157 -39.22 8.00 -36.69
CA GLU A 157 -38.33 6.88 -37.00
C GLU A 157 -38.67 6.22 -38.33
N VAL A 158 -37.63 5.74 -39.00
CA VAL A 158 -37.69 5.03 -40.27
C VAL A 158 -36.98 3.69 -40.09
N THR A 159 -37.72 2.59 -40.17
CA THR A 159 -37.19 1.24 -39.83
C THR A 159 -36.36 0.59 -40.93
N LYS A 160 -36.42 1.12 -42.16
CA LYS A 160 -35.64 0.70 -43.34
C LYS A 160 -35.58 1.85 -44.34
N GLU A 161 -34.56 1.91 -45.20
CA GLU A 161 -34.45 2.98 -46.21
C GLU A 161 -35.74 3.13 -47.04
N VAL A 162 -36.18 4.38 -47.23
CA VAL A 162 -37.39 4.73 -48.00
C VAL A 162 -37.02 5.70 -49.12
N SER A 163 -37.43 5.38 -50.35
CA SER A 163 -37.30 6.29 -51.49
C SER A 163 -38.49 7.25 -51.59
N ASN A 164 -38.26 8.46 -52.11
CA ASN A 164 -39.28 9.51 -52.29
C ASN A 164 -40.03 9.89 -50.99
N PHE A 165 -39.28 10.10 -49.91
CA PHE A 165 -39.84 10.41 -48.59
C PHE A 165 -40.22 11.89 -48.50
N GLU A 166 -41.47 12.21 -48.16
CA GLU A 166 -41.94 13.59 -48.07
C GLU A 166 -41.83 14.16 -46.64
N VAL A 167 -41.27 15.36 -46.52
CA VAL A 167 -41.20 16.13 -45.28
C VAL A 167 -41.64 17.57 -45.51
N GLY A 168 -42.13 18.24 -44.47
CA GLY A 168 -42.48 19.66 -44.54
C GLY A 168 -43.50 20.10 -43.49
N ALA A 169 -44.23 21.17 -43.79
CA ALA A 169 -45.27 21.70 -42.91
C ALA A 169 -46.63 21.79 -43.62
N ILE A 170 -47.68 21.57 -42.85
CA ILE A 170 -49.06 21.95 -43.16
C ILE A 170 -49.35 23.22 -42.36
N VAL A 171 -49.70 24.29 -43.07
CA VAL A 171 -50.09 25.57 -42.47
C VAL A 171 -51.58 25.75 -42.67
N SER A 172 -52.28 26.14 -41.61
CA SER A 172 -53.72 26.44 -41.67
C SER A 172 -54.06 27.71 -40.90
N GLY A 173 -55.17 28.36 -41.23
CA GLY A 173 -55.63 29.54 -40.50
C GLY A 173 -56.98 30.06 -41.00
N ALA A 174 -57.59 30.93 -40.19
CA ALA A 174 -58.81 31.65 -40.54
C ALA A 174 -58.53 32.75 -41.58
N PRO A 175 -59.57 33.34 -42.22
CA PRO A 175 -59.39 34.54 -43.05
C PRO A 175 -58.66 35.63 -42.25
N LYS A 176 -57.66 36.29 -42.88
CA LYS A 176 -56.68 37.24 -42.29
C LYS A 176 -55.49 36.60 -41.57
N ALA A 177 -55.43 35.27 -41.42
CA ALA A 177 -54.27 34.66 -40.77
C ALA A 177 -53.01 34.80 -41.62
N TRP A 178 -51.88 35.06 -40.97
CA TRP A 178 -50.62 35.32 -41.65
C TRP A 178 -49.43 34.82 -40.86
N GLY A 179 -48.30 34.64 -41.54
CA GLY A 179 -47.07 34.26 -40.89
C GLY A 179 -45.90 34.03 -41.84
N TYR A 180 -44.82 33.58 -41.23
CA TYR A 180 -43.54 33.29 -41.86
C TYR A 180 -43.06 31.91 -41.41
N LEU A 181 -42.40 31.21 -42.31
CA LEU A 181 -41.63 30.00 -42.04
C LEU A 181 -40.19 30.23 -42.48
N ASP A 182 -39.26 29.74 -41.67
CA ASP A 182 -37.83 29.87 -41.89
C ASP A 182 -37.07 28.71 -41.21
N SER A 183 -35.80 28.52 -41.54
CA SER A 183 -34.89 27.55 -40.91
C SER A 183 -35.43 26.11 -40.88
N PHE A 184 -36.00 25.59 -41.97
CA PHE A 184 -36.32 24.17 -42.05
C PHE A 184 -35.06 23.31 -41.92
N SER A 185 -35.03 22.38 -40.96
CA SER A 185 -33.90 21.49 -40.70
C SER A 185 -34.37 20.05 -40.55
N LEU A 186 -33.65 19.12 -41.18
CA LEU A 186 -33.80 17.68 -40.94
C LEU A 186 -32.48 17.13 -40.43
N LYS A 187 -32.49 16.57 -39.22
CA LYS A 187 -31.31 16.01 -38.55
C LYS A 187 -31.50 14.52 -38.31
N SER A 188 -30.46 13.71 -38.56
CA SER A 188 -30.44 12.32 -38.05
C SER A 188 -30.26 12.36 -36.53
N LEU A 189 -31.04 11.56 -35.82
CA LEU A 189 -30.96 11.30 -34.38
C LEU A 189 -30.30 9.94 -34.07
N THR A 190 -30.28 9.01 -35.03
CA THR A 190 -29.57 7.73 -34.90
C THR A 190 -28.18 7.80 -35.52
N VAL A 191 -27.18 7.59 -34.67
CA VAL A 191 -25.87 7.02 -35.01
C VAL A 191 -26.14 5.59 -35.49
N SER A 192 -25.58 5.16 -36.63
CA SER A 192 -25.63 3.75 -36.99
C SER A 192 -24.98 2.96 -35.85
N VAL A 193 -25.76 2.14 -35.14
CA VAL A 193 -25.18 1.20 -34.18
C VAL A 193 -24.43 0.17 -35.02
N LEU A 194 -23.14 0.40 -35.20
CA LEU A 194 -22.25 -0.61 -35.77
C LEU A 194 -22.25 -1.78 -34.77
N ASP A 195 -22.42 -2.99 -35.27
CA ASP A 195 -22.33 -4.18 -34.43
C ASP A 195 -20.94 -4.22 -33.76
N PRO A 196 -20.85 -4.64 -32.49
CA PRO A 196 -19.57 -4.74 -31.81
C PRO A 196 -18.65 -5.71 -32.53
N VAL A 197 -17.36 -5.39 -32.55
CA VAL A 197 -16.34 -6.22 -33.20
C VAL A 197 -15.78 -7.28 -32.24
N GLU A 198 -15.46 -8.46 -32.77
CA GLU A 198 -14.71 -9.46 -32.01
C GLU A 198 -13.24 -9.02 -31.87
N ALA A 199 -12.73 -9.02 -30.63
CA ALA A 199 -11.37 -8.58 -30.34
C ALA A 199 -10.75 -9.35 -29.15
N ASP A 200 -9.44 -9.13 -28.94
CA ASP A 200 -8.70 -9.69 -27.80
C ASP A 200 -8.98 -8.95 -26.48
N ILE A 201 -9.61 -7.77 -26.55
CA ILE A 201 -9.92 -6.89 -25.43
C ILE A 201 -11.40 -6.49 -25.48
N PHE A 202 -12.03 -6.37 -24.31
CA PHE A 202 -13.41 -5.90 -24.22
C PHE A 202 -13.42 -4.37 -24.17
N VAL A 203 -14.31 -3.72 -24.91
CA VAL A 203 -14.57 -2.28 -24.78
C VAL A 203 -16.06 -2.05 -24.98
N GLU A 204 -16.73 -1.50 -23.98
CA GLU A 204 -18.13 -1.10 -24.17
C GLU A 204 -18.18 0.14 -25.08
N ARG A 205 -19.08 0.12 -26.07
CA ARG A 205 -19.35 1.28 -26.93
C ARG A 205 -19.65 2.51 -26.08
N VAL A 206 -19.21 3.69 -26.52
CA VAL A 206 -19.53 4.95 -25.88
C VAL A 206 -20.83 5.48 -26.47
N ASP A 207 -21.81 5.71 -25.62
CA ASP A 207 -23.08 6.29 -26.04
C ASP A 207 -22.98 7.81 -26.19
N GLY A 208 -23.56 8.34 -27.28
CA GLY A 208 -23.58 9.77 -27.55
C GLY A 208 -22.26 10.39 -28.02
N ILE A 209 -21.23 9.56 -28.31
CA ILE A 209 -19.99 10.04 -28.93
C ILE A 209 -20.28 10.60 -30.34
N SER A 210 -19.67 11.72 -30.70
CA SER A 210 -19.81 12.29 -32.05
C SER A 210 -18.82 11.67 -33.03
N ASP A 211 -19.17 11.64 -34.32
CA ASP A 211 -18.31 11.11 -35.39
C ASP A 211 -16.98 11.88 -35.52
N ASP A 212 -16.95 13.15 -35.08
CA ASP A 212 -15.79 14.04 -35.11
C ASP A 212 -15.08 14.18 -33.75
N PHE A 213 -15.40 13.31 -32.78
CA PHE A 213 -14.79 13.33 -31.45
C PHE A 213 -13.26 13.19 -31.53
N ILE A 214 -12.55 14.07 -30.82
CA ILE A 214 -11.08 14.10 -30.81
C ILE A 214 -10.56 12.92 -29.98
N LYS A 215 -9.78 12.06 -30.64
CA LYS A 215 -9.10 10.89 -30.10
C LYS A 215 -7.61 11.14 -30.22
N GLY A 216 -7.10 11.95 -29.30
CA GLY A 216 -5.75 12.46 -29.34
C GLY A 216 -4.76 11.64 -28.52
N VAL A 217 -3.49 11.76 -28.86
CA VAL A 217 -2.38 11.31 -28.01
C VAL A 217 -1.26 12.35 -27.96
N ASP A 218 -0.59 12.50 -26.82
CA ASP A 218 0.65 13.26 -26.70
C ASP A 218 1.83 12.29 -26.77
N VAL A 219 2.67 12.39 -27.80
CA VAL A 219 3.86 11.54 -27.96
C VAL A 219 5.13 12.38 -28.05
N SER A 220 5.21 13.48 -27.28
CA SER A 220 6.32 14.43 -27.47
C SER A 220 7.69 13.83 -27.16
N SER A 221 7.78 12.81 -26.28
CA SER A 221 9.01 12.07 -26.03
C SER A 221 9.57 11.30 -27.24
N ILE A 222 8.80 11.11 -28.31
CA ILE A 222 9.12 10.14 -29.39
C ILE A 222 10.48 10.38 -30.05
N ILE A 223 10.85 11.63 -30.31
CA ILE A 223 12.09 11.96 -31.03
C ILE A 223 13.31 11.64 -30.17
N SER A 224 13.28 11.93 -28.86
CA SER A 224 14.40 11.61 -27.98
C SER A 224 14.53 10.09 -27.75
N LEU A 225 13.41 9.37 -27.71
CA LEU A 225 13.38 7.91 -27.60
C LEU A 225 13.95 7.22 -28.85
N GLU A 226 13.54 7.64 -30.05
CA GLU A 226 14.08 7.12 -31.31
C GLU A 226 15.59 7.40 -31.42
N ASN A 227 16.04 8.60 -31.02
CA ASN A 227 17.46 8.93 -30.94
C ASN A 227 18.23 8.08 -29.90
N SER A 228 17.52 7.59 -28.87
CA SER A 228 18.04 6.66 -27.86
C SER A 228 18.06 5.21 -28.32
N GLY A 229 17.50 4.92 -29.51
CA GLY A 229 17.48 3.58 -30.10
C GLY A 229 16.21 2.77 -29.83
N VAL A 230 15.20 3.36 -29.19
CA VAL A 230 13.88 2.73 -29.00
C VAL A 230 13.22 2.51 -30.36
N LYS A 231 12.53 1.38 -30.52
CA LYS A 231 11.86 0.99 -31.76
C LYS A 231 10.43 0.56 -31.47
N PHE A 232 9.51 1.01 -32.32
CA PHE A 232 8.10 0.65 -32.26
C PHE A 232 7.75 -0.36 -33.33
N LYS A 233 6.73 -1.17 -33.05
CA LYS A 233 6.19 -2.21 -33.93
C LYS A 233 4.71 -1.96 -34.21
N ASN A 234 4.17 -2.67 -35.17
CA ASN A 234 2.74 -2.82 -35.37
C ASN A 234 2.20 -4.08 -34.66
N GLU A 235 0.89 -4.31 -34.76
CA GLU A 235 0.20 -5.48 -34.20
C GLU A 235 0.83 -6.82 -34.61
N ALA A 236 1.27 -6.91 -35.88
CA ALA A 236 1.92 -8.09 -36.43
C ALA A 236 3.38 -8.29 -35.93
N GLY A 237 3.89 -7.37 -35.10
CA GLY A 237 5.23 -7.42 -34.51
C GLY A 237 6.35 -6.89 -35.41
N TYR A 238 6.02 -6.30 -36.57
CA TYR A 238 7.01 -5.72 -37.48
C TYR A 238 7.33 -4.27 -37.10
N PRO A 239 8.60 -3.82 -37.21
CA PRO A 239 8.96 -2.42 -37.01
C PRO A 239 8.12 -1.49 -37.91
N GLN A 240 7.54 -0.44 -37.33
CA GLN A 240 6.70 0.53 -38.04
C GLN A 240 6.83 1.90 -37.39
N ASP A 241 6.66 2.97 -38.18
CA ASP A 241 6.49 4.31 -37.62
C ASP A 241 5.28 4.32 -36.67
N ILE A 242 5.49 4.77 -35.43
CA ILE A 242 4.45 4.86 -34.42
C ILE A 242 3.26 5.69 -34.90
N PHE A 243 3.45 6.76 -35.68
CA PHE A 243 2.35 7.61 -36.15
C PHE A 243 1.41 6.85 -37.09
N THR A 244 1.93 5.91 -37.88
CA THR A 244 1.11 5.00 -38.68
C THR A 244 0.36 4.00 -37.80
N THR A 245 1.00 3.47 -36.75
CA THR A 245 0.32 2.57 -35.80
C THR A 245 -0.81 3.28 -35.06
N LEU A 246 -0.59 4.51 -34.60
CA LEU A 246 -1.59 5.34 -33.92
C LEU A 246 -2.78 5.65 -34.85
N ALA A 247 -2.52 6.11 -36.09
CA ALA A 247 -3.57 6.39 -37.06
C ALA A 247 -4.41 5.15 -37.39
N ASN A 248 -3.77 3.99 -37.57
CA ASN A 248 -4.48 2.71 -37.78
C ASN A 248 -5.32 2.27 -36.57
N SER A 249 -5.00 2.77 -35.38
CA SER A 249 -5.72 2.47 -34.13
C SER A 249 -6.86 3.45 -33.83
N GLY A 250 -7.15 4.38 -34.75
CA GLY A 250 -8.27 5.33 -34.62
C GLY A 250 -7.89 6.68 -34.01
N VAL A 251 -6.60 6.92 -33.75
CA VAL A 251 -6.12 8.23 -33.30
C VAL A 251 -6.24 9.22 -34.46
N ASN A 252 -6.82 10.40 -34.19
CA ASN A 252 -7.06 11.44 -35.20
C ASN A 252 -6.38 12.78 -34.86
N TYR A 253 -5.71 12.86 -33.71
CA TYR A 253 -4.98 14.03 -33.24
C TYR A 253 -3.68 13.65 -32.54
N VAL A 254 -2.66 14.48 -32.69
CA VAL A 254 -1.43 14.42 -31.92
C VAL A 254 -1.27 15.73 -31.15
N ARG A 255 -0.97 15.64 -29.85
CA ARG A 255 -0.51 16.76 -29.04
C ARG A 255 1.01 16.76 -28.96
N VAL A 256 1.60 17.94 -28.96
CA VAL A 256 3.02 18.12 -28.73
C VAL A 256 3.28 19.29 -27.78
N ARG A 257 3.99 19.04 -26.68
CA ARG A 257 4.48 20.11 -25.79
C ARG A 257 5.64 20.87 -26.43
N VAL A 258 5.72 22.17 -26.17
CA VAL A 258 6.73 23.06 -26.72
C VAL A 258 7.29 23.95 -25.62
N TRP A 259 8.59 23.78 -25.34
CA TRP A 259 9.39 24.63 -24.49
C TRP A 259 10.15 25.67 -25.32
N ASN A 260 10.39 26.82 -24.70
CA ASN A 260 11.05 27.95 -25.34
C ASN A 260 12.52 27.65 -25.64
N ASP A 261 13.29 27.27 -24.63
CA ASP A 261 14.71 26.91 -24.73
C ASP A 261 15.08 25.82 -23.71
N PRO A 262 14.77 24.53 -23.96
CA PRO A 262 14.96 23.44 -23.01
C PRO A 262 16.41 22.94 -22.91
N PHE A 263 17.35 23.88 -22.91
CA PHE A 263 18.79 23.61 -22.90
C PHE A 263 19.50 24.54 -21.91
N ASP A 264 20.63 24.06 -21.39
CA ASP A 264 21.58 24.90 -20.66
C ASP A 264 22.41 25.79 -21.61
N ALA A 265 23.24 26.66 -21.04
CA ALA A 265 24.12 27.53 -21.81
C ALA A 265 25.17 26.79 -22.67
N ALA A 266 25.43 25.50 -22.40
CA ALA A 266 26.31 24.64 -23.17
C ALA A 266 25.58 23.81 -24.24
N GLY A 267 24.26 24.00 -24.38
CA GLY A 267 23.42 23.26 -25.32
C GLY A 267 23.08 21.84 -24.87
N LYS A 268 23.18 21.54 -23.58
CA LYS A 268 22.75 20.26 -23.00
C LYS A 268 21.26 20.32 -22.68
N GLY A 269 20.52 19.36 -23.21
CA GLY A 269 19.06 19.32 -23.05
C GLY A 269 18.65 18.98 -21.63
N TYR A 270 17.60 19.64 -21.14
CA TYR A 270 17.03 19.43 -19.81
C TYR A 270 16.32 18.07 -19.64
N GLY A 271 16.19 17.28 -20.70
CA GLY A 271 15.45 16.02 -20.66
C GLY A 271 13.98 16.22 -21.03
N GLY A 272 13.13 15.28 -20.61
CA GLY A 272 11.69 15.32 -20.86
C GLY A 272 11.29 15.34 -22.33
N GLY A 273 12.19 14.86 -23.20
CA GLY A 273 12.07 14.89 -24.66
C GLY A 273 12.83 16.02 -25.36
N ASN A 274 13.37 17.01 -24.64
CA ASN A 274 13.99 18.22 -25.21
C ASN A 274 13.08 18.89 -26.27
N ASN A 275 11.82 19.08 -25.90
CA ASN A 275 10.76 19.48 -26.81
C ASN A 275 10.79 20.96 -27.14
N ASP A 276 11.59 21.34 -28.14
CA ASP A 276 11.60 22.67 -28.72
C ASP A 276 10.72 22.76 -29.99
N LEU A 277 10.70 23.93 -30.62
CA LEU A 277 9.98 24.14 -31.89
C LEU A 277 10.42 23.18 -33.01
N LYS A 278 11.70 22.81 -33.05
CA LYS A 278 12.22 21.92 -34.11
C LYS A 278 11.67 20.51 -33.93
N THR A 279 11.70 19.99 -32.71
CA THR A 279 11.09 18.71 -32.33
C THR A 279 9.59 18.73 -32.64
N ALA A 280 8.89 19.81 -32.28
CA ALA A 280 7.46 19.96 -32.56
C ALA A 280 7.13 19.98 -34.07
N ILE A 281 7.96 20.61 -34.90
CA ILE A 281 7.81 20.57 -36.37
C ILE A 281 8.01 19.15 -36.92
N GLU A 282 8.96 18.39 -36.39
CA GLU A 282 9.20 17.01 -36.83
C GLU A 282 8.02 16.10 -36.49
N ILE A 283 7.50 16.19 -35.27
CA ILE A 283 6.29 15.49 -34.83
C ILE A 283 5.08 15.91 -35.67
N GLY A 284 4.87 17.22 -35.87
CA GLY A 284 3.74 17.73 -36.63
C GLY A 284 3.70 17.28 -38.09
N LYS A 285 4.88 17.16 -38.73
CA LYS A 285 4.98 16.59 -40.09
C LYS A 285 4.55 15.14 -40.12
N ARG A 286 4.98 14.32 -39.15
CA ARG A 286 4.62 12.90 -39.07
C ARG A 286 3.13 12.70 -38.76
N ALA A 287 2.55 13.53 -37.90
CA ALA A 287 1.12 13.55 -37.64
C ALA A 287 0.32 13.86 -38.92
N THR A 288 0.67 14.96 -39.60
CA THR A 288 -0.01 15.38 -40.84
C THR A 288 0.11 14.34 -41.95
N ALA A 289 1.30 13.73 -42.11
CA ALA A 289 1.53 12.68 -43.09
C ALA A 289 0.67 11.42 -42.88
N ASN A 290 0.19 11.20 -41.64
CA ASN A 290 -0.70 10.10 -41.28
C ASN A 290 -2.16 10.56 -41.09
N GLY A 291 -2.51 11.76 -41.57
CA GLY A 291 -3.90 12.25 -41.54
C GLY A 291 -4.41 12.66 -40.16
N MET A 292 -3.51 12.89 -39.20
CA MET A 292 -3.85 13.37 -37.86
C MET A 292 -3.58 14.86 -37.74
N LYS A 293 -4.47 15.59 -37.07
CA LYS A 293 -4.27 17.01 -36.76
C LYS A 293 -3.27 17.20 -35.62
N LEU A 294 -2.68 18.39 -35.52
CA LEU A 294 -1.79 18.77 -34.42
C LEU A 294 -2.49 19.69 -33.41
N LEU A 295 -2.33 19.37 -32.12
CA LEU A 295 -2.47 20.29 -31.00
C LEU A 295 -1.07 20.74 -30.57
N VAL A 296 -0.79 22.03 -30.69
CA VAL A 296 0.48 22.61 -30.23
C VAL A 296 0.30 23.16 -28.82
N ASP A 297 1.00 22.57 -27.85
CA ASP A 297 0.94 22.99 -26.46
C ASP A 297 2.15 23.83 -26.08
N PHE A 298 1.95 25.15 -26.04
CA PHE A 298 2.99 26.06 -25.57
C PHE A 298 2.98 26.12 -24.04
N HIS A 299 4.03 25.60 -23.42
CA HIS A 299 4.22 25.72 -21.98
C HIS A 299 4.55 27.15 -21.54
N TYR A 300 5.11 27.95 -22.44
CA TYR A 300 5.68 29.28 -22.14
C TYR A 300 6.67 29.24 -20.96
N SER A 301 7.50 28.20 -20.97
CA SER A 301 8.58 27.92 -20.03
C SER A 301 9.69 27.19 -20.78
N ASP A 302 10.89 27.14 -20.19
CA ASP A 302 11.99 26.35 -20.75
C ASP A 302 11.93 24.88 -20.32
N PHE A 303 11.05 24.53 -19.38
CA PHE A 303 10.88 23.15 -18.93
C PHE A 303 9.43 22.87 -18.48
N TRP A 304 9.19 21.75 -17.81
CA TRP A 304 7.87 21.34 -17.34
C TRP A 304 7.08 22.49 -16.71
N ALA A 305 5.84 22.66 -17.17
CA ALA A 305 4.90 23.64 -16.64
C ALA A 305 3.67 22.89 -16.12
N ASP A 306 3.38 23.05 -14.83
CA ASP A 306 2.33 22.35 -14.08
C ASP A 306 1.79 23.28 -12.95
N PRO A 307 0.88 22.85 -12.06
CA PRO A 307 0.34 23.73 -11.02
C PRO A 307 1.38 24.36 -10.09
N ALA A 308 2.52 23.68 -9.85
CA ALA A 308 3.59 24.15 -8.99
C ALA A 308 4.68 24.90 -9.76
N LYS A 309 4.93 24.50 -11.01
CA LYS A 309 6.01 24.99 -11.87
C LYS A 309 5.46 25.81 -13.02
N GLN A 310 5.66 27.12 -12.99
CA GLN A 310 5.27 28.04 -14.06
C GLN A 310 6.40 29.06 -14.30
N GLN A 311 7.64 28.57 -14.36
CA GLN A 311 8.84 29.39 -14.44
C GLN A 311 8.86 30.18 -15.76
N VAL A 312 9.33 31.43 -15.68
CA VAL A 312 9.54 32.28 -16.85
C VAL A 312 10.69 31.74 -17.71
N PRO A 313 10.56 31.70 -19.06
CA PRO A 313 11.68 31.36 -19.95
C PRO A 313 12.92 32.19 -19.63
N LYS A 314 14.12 31.62 -19.75
CA LYS A 314 15.39 32.30 -19.46
C LYS A 314 15.50 33.63 -20.22
N ALA A 315 15.09 33.63 -21.48
CA ALA A 315 15.09 34.81 -22.36
C ALA A 315 14.16 35.94 -21.87
N TRP A 316 13.13 35.63 -21.07
CA TRP A 316 12.11 36.59 -20.65
C TRP A 316 12.26 37.04 -19.19
N LYS A 317 13.24 36.50 -18.46
CA LYS A 317 13.40 36.68 -17.00
C LYS A 317 13.47 38.14 -16.54
N ASN A 318 14.08 39.02 -17.35
CA ASN A 318 14.28 40.43 -17.02
C ASN A 318 13.40 41.39 -17.83
N LEU A 319 12.41 40.87 -18.56
CA LEU A 319 11.49 41.69 -19.34
C LEU A 319 10.46 42.37 -18.43
N SER A 320 10.06 43.59 -18.79
CA SER A 320 8.86 44.19 -18.23
C SER A 320 7.64 43.36 -18.60
N PHE A 321 6.52 43.54 -17.89
CA PHE A 321 5.30 42.79 -18.23
C PHE A 321 4.80 43.08 -19.65
N GLU A 322 4.90 44.33 -20.13
CA GLU A 322 4.55 44.69 -21.51
C GLU A 322 5.48 44.03 -22.54
N ASP A 323 6.79 44.03 -22.27
CA ASP A 323 7.74 43.35 -23.16
C ASP A 323 7.55 41.83 -23.15
N LYS A 324 7.19 41.25 -22.00
CA LYS A 324 6.86 39.82 -21.87
C LYS A 324 5.62 39.46 -22.68
N LYS A 325 4.56 40.27 -22.64
CA LYS A 325 3.38 40.11 -23.50
C LYS A 325 3.75 40.09 -24.99
N ASN A 326 4.55 41.08 -25.42
CA ASN A 326 5.03 41.15 -26.80
C ASN A 326 5.90 39.96 -27.18
N ALA A 327 6.77 39.49 -26.28
CA ALA A 327 7.60 38.32 -26.48
C ALA A 327 6.77 37.04 -26.64
N LEU A 328 5.75 36.85 -25.80
CA LEU A 328 4.83 35.70 -25.89
C LEU A 328 4.04 35.71 -27.20
N TYR A 329 3.45 36.85 -27.56
CA TYR A 329 2.74 37.01 -28.85
C TYR A 329 3.67 36.65 -30.02
N THR A 330 4.88 37.22 -30.04
CA THR A 330 5.85 37.03 -31.12
C THR A 330 6.29 35.58 -31.21
N TYR A 331 6.68 34.97 -30.10
CA TYR A 331 7.10 33.57 -30.04
C TYR A 331 6.00 32.63 -30.54
N THR A 332 4.76 32.83 -30.09
CA THR A 332 3.60 32.02 -30.53
C THR A 332 3.38 32.17 -32.03
N LYS A 333 3.34 33.41 -32.53
CA LYS A 333 3.10 33.69 -33.94
C LYS A 333 4.17 33.11 -34.85
N GLU A 334 5.44 33.34 -34.53
CA GLU A 334 6.57 32.87 -35.34
C GLU A 334 6.67 31.34 -35.33
N SER A 335 6.44 30.70 -34.18
CA SER A 335 6.40 29.24 -34.06
C SER A 335 5.32 28.63 -34.93
N LEU A 336 4.09 29.15 -34.85
CA LEU A 336 2.97 28.68 -35.66
C LEU A 336 3.17 28.96 -37.15
N GLN A 337 3.74 30.10 -37.52
CA GLN A 337 4.08 30.41 -38.91
C GLN A 337 5.12 29.41 -39.44
N ALA A 338 6.14 29.07 -38.65
CA ALA A 338 7.13 28.06 -39.03
C ALA A 338 6.49 26.68 -39.25
N MET A 339 5.55 26.28 -38.39
CA MET A 339 4.80 25.03 -38.54
C MET A 339 3.88 25.04 -39.77
N LYS A 340 3.15 26.13 -40.03
CA LYS A 340 2.34 26.29 -41.26
C LYS A 340 3.22 26.25 -42.52
N ASN A 341 4.38 26.90 -42.50
CA ASN A 341 5.34 26.86 -43.60
C ASN A 341 5.90 25.43 -43.84
N ALA A 342 5.94 24.61 -42.79
CA ALA A 342 6.31 23.20 -42.86
C ALA A 342 5.17 22.29 -43.36
N GLY A 343 3.99 22.84 -43.68
CA GLY A 343 2.84 22.10 -44.21
C GLY A 343 2.05 21.32 -43.15
N ILE A 344 2.15 21.70 -41.87
CA ILE A 344 1.52 21.00 -40.76
C ILE A 344 0.05 21.39 -40.63
N ASP A 345 -0.83 20.40 -40.48
CA ASP A 345 -2.26 20.60 -40.19
C ASP A 345 -2.49 20.88 -38.70
N ILE A 346 -2.34 22.15 -38.32
CA ILE A 346 -2.59 22.62 -36.96
C ILE A 346 -4.09 22.81 -36.77
N GLY A 347 -4.70 22.02 -35.90
CA GLY A 347 -6.12 22.12 -35.60
C GLY A 347 -6.42 22.83 -34.28
N MET A 348 -5.48 22.82 -33.32
CA MET A 348 -5.66 23.45 -32.02
C MET A 348 -4.32 23.97 -31.47
N VAL A 349 -4.37 25.03 -30.67
CA VAL A 349 -3.22 25.55 -29.93
C VAL A 349 -3.63 25.75 -28.47
N GLN A 350 -2.84 25.19 -27.56
CA GLN A 350 -2.98 25.37 -26.13
C GLN A 350 -2.04 26.48 -25.66
N VAL A 351 -2.62 27.49 -25.00
CA VAL A 351 -1.94 28.71 -24.54
C VAL A 351 -1.64 28.55 -23.05
N GLY A 352 -0.54 27.86 -22.75
CA GLY A 352 -0.13 27.49 -21.39
C GLY A 352 -0.61 26.10 -20.97
N ASN A 353 0.20 25.41 -20.17
CA ASN A 353 -0.09 24.07 -19.65
C ASN A 353 -0.41 24.10 -18.15
N GLU A 354 -1.52 23.48 -17.75
CA GLU A 354 -1.98 23.33 -16.35
C GLU A 354 -1.82 24.60 -15.48
N THR A 355 -2.28 25.73 -16.04
CA THR A 355 -2.05 27.09 -15.55
C THR A 355 -2.93 27.49 -14.35
N ASN A 356 -3.04 26.58 -13.38
CA ASN A 356 -3.91 26.73 -12.20
C ASN A 356 -3.54 27.93 -11.31
N GLY A 357 -2.29 28.38 -11.35
CA GLY A 357 -1.80 29.46 -10.49
C GLY A 357 -0.74 30.36 -11.13
N GLY A 358 -0.41 30.16 -12.41
CA GLY A 358 0.55 31.01 -13.11
C GLY A 358 0.78 30.63 -14.57
N VAL A 359 1.48 31.51 -15.29
CA VAL A 359 2.02 31.28 -16.63
C VAL A 359 3.21 32.21 -16.86
N ALA A 360 4.31 31.72 -17.45
CA ALA A 360 5.52 32.49 -17.75
C ALA A 360 6.04 33.37 -16.57
N GLY A 361 5.97 32.82 -15.35
CA GLY A 361 6.39 33.44 -14.09
C GLY A 361 5.38 34.43 -13.47
N GLU A 362 4.28 34.76 -14.14
CA GLU A 362 3.23 35.61 -13.56
C GLU A 362 2.22 34.77 -12.77
N LYS A 363 1.76 35.30 -11.62
CA LYS A 363 0.77 34.67 -10.73
C LYS A 363 -0.51 35.50 -10.54
N ASP A 364 -0.51 36.73 -11.02
CA ASP A 364 -1.68 37.61 -10.96
C ASP A 364 -2.64 37.27 -12.11
N TRP A 365 -3.89 36.93 -11.79
CA TRP A 365 -4.87 36.50 -12.78
C TRP A 365 -5.18 37.55 -13.85
N THR A 366 -5.05 38.85 -13.57
CA THR A 366 -5.19 39.90 -14.59
C THR A 366 -4.06 39.84 -15.61
N LYS A 367 -2.83 39.57 -15.14
CA LYS A 367 -1.65 39.42 -15.99
C LYS A 367 -1.65 38.09 -16.74
N ILE A 368 -2.02 36.99 -16.08
CA ILE A 368 -2.21 35.67 -16.69
C ILE A 368 -3.22 35.80 -17.83
N SER A 369 -4.38 36.43 -17.58
CA SER A 369 -5.42 36.64 -18.58
C SER A 369 -4.92 37.47 -19.76
N ALA A 370 -4.14 38.53 -19.52
CA ALA A 370 -3.55 39.33 -20.58
C ALA A 370 -2.50 38.55 -21.41
N LEU A 371 -1.75 37.62 -20.80
CA LEU A 371 -0.85 36.72 -21.53
C LEU A 371 -1.63 35.71 -22.39
N PHE A 372 -2.71 35.14 -21.86
CA PHE A 372 -3.61 34.29 -22.65
C PHE A 372 -4.18 35.02 -23.87
N SER A 373 -4.63 36.27 -23.68
CA SER A 373 -5.16 37.08 -24.78
C SER A 373 -4.11 37.36 -25.86
N GLU A 374 -2.84 37.58 -25.51
CA GLU A 374 -1.77 37.76 -26.50
C GLU A 374 -1.43 36.45 -27.22
N GLY A 375 -1.41 35.31 -26.53
CA GLY A 375 -1.25 34.00 -27.16
C GLY A 375 -2.39 33.69 -28.13
N SER A 376 -3.64 33.90 -27.69
CA SER A 376 -4.84 33.74 -28.52
C SER A 376 -4.82 34.63 -29.76
N LYS A 377 -4.50 35.92 -29.60
CA LYS A 377 -4.35 36.87 -30.70
C LYS A 377 -3.27 36.44 -31.69
N ALA A 378 -2.16 35.87 -31.24
CA ALA A 378 -1.15 35.31 -32.12
C ALA A 378 -1.71 34.15 -32.96
N VAL A 379 -2.42 33.20 -32.32
CA VAL A 379 -3.09 32.07 -32.99
C VAL A 379 -4.07 32.57 -34.05
N LYS A 380 -5.00 33.46 -33.68
CA LYS A 380 -6.02 34.00 -34.59
C LYS A 380 -5.43 34.83 -35.73
N SER A 381 -4.23 35.41 -35.55
CA SER A 381 -3.52 36.11 -36.63
C SER A 381 -2.91 35.17 -37.68
N ILE A 382 -2.70 33.90 -37.35
CA ILE A 382 -2.18 32.87 -38.26
C ILE A 382 -3.32 32.21 -39.03
N ASP A 383 -4.37 31.77 -38.31
CA ASP A 383 -5.52 31.10 -38.91
C ASP A 383 -6.69 31.14 -37.92
N SER A 384 -7.79 31.78 -38.32
CA SER A 384 -8.97 31.95 -37.47
C SER A 384 -9.70 30.64 -37.17
N ASN A 385 -9.45 29.58 -37.96
CA ASN A 385 -10.07 28.26 -37.76
C ASN A 385 -9.37 27.43 -36.69
N ILE A 386 -8.16 27.81 -36.26
CA ILE A 386 -7.46 27.12 -35.18
C ILE A 386 -8.18 27.40 -33.87
N LEU A 387 -8.53 26.32 -33.17
CA LEU A 387 -9.11 26.40 -31.84
C LEU A 387 -8.05 26.83 -30.82
N VAL A 388 -8.38 27.80 -29.98
CA VAL A 388 -7.55 28.25 -28.87
C VAL A 388 -8.02 27.58 -27.59
N ALA A 389 -7.15 26.79 -26.98
CA ALA A 389 -7.39 26.12 -25.71
C ALA A 389 -6.61 26.78 -24.56
N VAL A 390 -7.22 26.82 -23.38
CA VAL A 390 -6.55 27.11 -22.11
C VAL A 390 -6.67 25.88 -21.20
N HIS A 391 -5.58 25.50 -20.54
CA HIS A 391 -5.48 24.21 -19.86
C HIS A 391 -5.30 24.35 -18.35
N PHE A 392 -6.12 23.59 -17.61
CA PHE A 392 -6.15 23.53 -16.16
C PHE A 392 -6.23 22.07 -15.66
N THR A 393 -6.07 21.86 -14.36
CA THR A 393 -6.08 20.52 -13.74
C THR A 393 -6.73 20.56 -12.36
N ASN A 394 -6.80 19.44 -11.66
CA ASN A 394 -7.52 19.23 -10.40
C ASN A 394 -9.02 19.56 -10.44
N PRO A 395 -9.80 18.93 -11.33
CA PRO A 395 -11.25 19.11 -11.41
C PRO A 395 -12.00 18.72 -10.12
N GLU A 396 -11.42 17.92 -9.24
CA GLU A 396 -11.96 17.50 -7.95
C GLU A 396 -12.04 18.62 -6.91
N THR A 397 -11.29 19.71 -7.09
CA THR A 397 -11.33 20.83 -6.16
C THR A 397 -12.62 21.61 -6.33
N ALA A 398 -13.49 21.54 -5.32
CA ALA A 398 -14.79 22.21 -5.31
C ALA A 398 -14.70 23.68 -5.74
N GLY A 399 -15.45 24.04 -6.78
CA GLY A 399 -15.56 25.41 -7.29
C GLY A 399 -14.38 25.94 -8.11
N ARG A 400 -13.27 25.19 -8.24
CA ARG A 400 -12.06 25.67 -8.94
C ARG A 400 -12.34 26.08 -10.39
N TYR A 401 -12.93 25.18 -11.18
CA TYR A 401 -13.17 25.45 -12.61
C TYR A 401 -14.21 26.55 -12.84
N ALA A 402 -15.27 26.59 -12.03
CA ALA A 402 -16.24 27.67 -12.08
C ALA A 402 -15.57 29.04 -11.79
N SER A 403 -14.71 29.12 -10.77
CA SER A 403 -13.98 30.35 -10.44
C SER A 403 -13.03 30.78 -11.56
N ILE A 404 -12.24 29.84 -12.12
CA ILE A 404 -11.30 30.13 -13.20
C ILE A 404 -12.05 30.61 -14.45
N ALA A 405 -13.08 29.87 -14.88
CA ALA A 405 -13.87 30.24 -16.05
C ALA A 405 -14.53 31.62 -15.89
N ASN A 406 -15.04 31.92 -14.69
CA ASN A 406 -15.56 33.25 -14.38
C ASN A 406 -14.49 34.35 -14.50
N THR A 407 -13.30 34.11 -13.95
CA THR A 407 -12.18 35.08 -14.03
C THR A 407 -11.74 35.32 -15.48
N LEU A 408 -11.68 34.28 -16.31
CA LEU A 408 -11.37 34.41 -17.74
C LEU A 408 -12.42 35.26 -18.47
N GLN A 409 -13.70 35.04 -18.17
CA GLN A 409 -14.82 35.82 -18.72
C GLN A 409 -14.76 37.29 -18.28
N ASP A 410 -14.55 37.55 -16.98
CA ASP A 410 -14.49 38.90 -16.41
C ASP A 410 -13.31 39.71 -16.98
N ASN A 411 -12.19 39.04 -17.26
CA ASN A 411 -11.01 39.65 -17.88
C ASN A 411 -11.07 39.69 -19.42
N GLY A 412 -12.13 39.16 -20.04
CA GLY A 412 -12.33 39.21 -21.49
C GLY A 412 -11.31 38.38 -22.28
N VAL A 413 -10.89 37.23 -21.77
CA VAL A 413 -9.97 36.32 -22.48
C VAL A 413 -10.68 35.65 -23.64
N ASP A 414 -10.14 35.77 -24.85
CA ASP A 414 -10.66 35.13 -26.05
C ASP A 414 -10.08 33.72 -26.20
N TYR A 415 -10.92 32.70 -26.01
CA TYR A 415 -10.56 31.29 -26.16
C TYR A 415 -11.79 30.46 -26.54
N ASP A 416 -11.56 29.32 -27.19
CA ASP A 416 -12.60 28.43 -27.71
C ASP A 416 -12.83 27.22 -26.79
N VAL A 417 -11.74 26.67 -26.21
CA VAL A 417 -11.76 25.41 -25.46
C VAL A 417 -11.23 25.58 -24.03
N PHE A 418 -12.01 25.16 -23.04
CA PHE A 418 -11.54 24.98 -21.67
C PHE A 418 -11.09 23.52 -21.48
N ALA A 419 -9.78 23.30 -21.37
CA ALA A 419 -9.21 21.97 -21.28
C ALA A 419 -8.87 21.58 -19.83
N SER A 420 -8.98 20.30 -19.53
CA SER A 420 -8.72 19.72 -18.22
C SER A 420 -7.76 18.53 -18.28
N SER A 421 -6.80 18.43 -17.38
CA SER A 421 -6.16 17.14 -17.09
C SER A 421 -7.07 16.28 -16.22
N TYR A 422 -7.13 14.99 -16.50
CA TYR A 422 -7.83 14.00 -15.68
C TYR A 422 -7.01 12.73 -15.50
N TYR A 423 -6.34 12.61 -14.36
CA TYR A 423 -5.68 11.39 -13.92
C TYR A 423 -6.52 10.76 -12.79
N PRO A 424 -7.11 9.57 -12.99
CA PRO A 424 -8.03 8.97 -12.02
C PRO A 424 -7.39 8.67 -10.66
N PHE A 425 -6.05 8.64 -10.60
CA PHE A 425 -5.27 8.48 -9.38
C PHE A 425 -5.59 9.56 -8.32
N TRP A 426 -5.85 10.80 -8.75
CA TRP A 426 -6.00 11.96 -7.85
C TRP A 426 -7.20 12.85 -8.18
N HIS A 427 -7.69 12.87 -9.43
CA HIS A 427 -8.60 13.91 -9.93
C HIS A 427 -10.09 13.64 -9.67
N GLY A 428 -10.40 12.82 -8.66
CA GLY A 428 -11.76 12.52 -8.25
C GLY A 428 -12.55 11.70 -9.28
N THR A 429 -13.88 11.77 -9.20
CA THR A 429 -14.78 10.89 -9.97
C THR A 429 -15.06 11.42 -11.38
N LEU A 430 -15.35 10.52 -12.31
CA LEU A 430 -15.78 10.85 -13.67
C LEU A 430 -17.10 11.63 -13.71
N SER A 431 -18.00 11.37 -12.77
CA SER A 431 -19.23 12.15 -12.61
C SER A 431 -18.92 13.60 -12.24
N ASN A 432 -17.96 13.83 -11.33
CA ASN A 432 -17.49 15.17 -11.03
C ASN A 432 -16.87 15.83 -12.27
N LEU A 433 -15.97 15.15 -12.99
CA LEU A 433 -15.37 15.67 -14.22
C LEU A 433 -16.44 16.13 -15.22
N THR A 434 -17.42 15.28 -15.52
CA THR A 434 -18.54 15.60 -16.42
C THR A 434 -19.26 16.85 -15.95
N ASN A 435 -19.62 16.92 -14.67
CA ASN A 435 -20.39 18.03 -14.10
C ASN A 435 -19.63 19.36 -14.14
N VAL A 436 -18.35 19.39 -13.79
CA VAL A 436 -17.57 20.64 -13.76
C VAL A 436 -17.29 21.15 -15.17
N LEU A 437 -17.01 20.27 -16.13
CA LEU A 437 -16.82 20.65 -17.53
C LEU A 437 -18.14 21.12 -18.15
N LYS A 438 -19.24 20.40 -17.88
CA LYS A 438 -20.58 20.81 -18.31
C LYS A 438 -20.98 22.17 -17.76
N ASN A 439 -20.66 22.46 -16.51
CA ASN A 439 -20.93 23.77 -15.92
C ASN A 439 -20.20 24.90 -16.68
N VAL A 440 -18.93 24.70 -17.03
CA VAL A 440 -18.17 25.68 -17.84
C VAL A 440 -18.80 25.84 -19.23
N ALA A 441 -19.13 24.73 -19.89
CA ALA A 441 -19.74 24.74 -21.21
C ALA A 441 -21.08 25.48 -21.23
N ASP A 442 -22.01 25.10 -20.36
CA ASP A 442 -23.37 25.66 -20.32
C ASP A 442 -23.38 27.15 -19.89
N THR A 443 -22.44 27.56 -19.02
CA THR A 443 -22.40 28.93 -18.49
C THR A 443 -21.70 29.91 -19.44
N TYR A 444 -20.61 29.48 -20.08
CA TYR A 444 -19.74 30.38 -20.85
C TYR A 444 -19.72 30.09 -22.36
N GLY A 445 -20.49 29.09 -22.82
CA GLY A 445 -20.58 28.72 -24.24
C GLY A 445 -19.25 28.22 -24.82
N LYS A 446 -18.42 27.59 -23.98
CA LYS A 446 -17.09 27.08 -24.38
C LYS A 446 -17.16 25.60 -24.72
N LYS A 447 -16.28 25.17 -25.63
CA LYS A 447 -15.97 23.74 -25.81
C LYS A 447 -15.14 23.28 -24.61
N VAL A 448 -15.20 21.99 -24.32
CA VAL A 448 -14.45 21.36 -23.23
C VAL A 448 -13.84 20.05 -23.69
N MET A 449 -12.69 19.71 -23.13
CA MET A 449 -11.97 18.47 -23.44
C MET A 449 -11.07 18.04 -22.29
N VAL A 450 -10.60 16.80 -22.35
CA VAL A 450 -9.52 16.32 -21.49
C VAL A 450 -8.18 16.43 -22.24
N ALA A 451 -7.29 17.33 -21.85
CA ALA A 451 -5.99 17.51 -22.53
C ALA A 451 -4.94 16.48 -22.10
N GLU A 452 -5.11 15.85 -20.93
CA GLU A 452 -4.23 14.80 -20.46
C GLU A 452 -5.00 13.74 -19.66
N THR A 453 -4.77 12.47 -19.97
CA THR A 453 -5.20 11.34 -19.15
C THR A 453 -4.30 10.14 -19.44
N SER A 454 -4.15 9.24 -18.46
CA SER A 454 -3.46 7.96 -18.65
C SER A 454 -3.89 6.97 -17.57
N TYR A 455 -3.52 5.70 -17.76
CA TYR A 455 -3.69 4.67 -16.74
C TYR A 455 -2.60 3.60 -16.83
N ALA A 456 -2.23 3.02 -15.68
CA ALA A 456 -1.22 1.97 -15.63
C ALA A 456 -1.77 0.62 -16.11
N TYR A 457 -1.08 -0.01 -17.06
CA TYR A 457 -1.41 -1.37 -17.52
C TYR A 457 -0.66 -2.47 -16.75
N THR A 458 0.39 -2.09 -16.02
CA THR A 458 1.20 -2.98 -15.20
C THR A 458 1.75 -2.22 -13.98
N ALA A 459 2.02 -2.94 -12.90
CA ALA A 459 2.72 -2.38 -11.73
C ALA A 459 4.24 -2.42 -11.87
N GLU A 460 4.76 -3.10 -12.89
CA GLU A 460 6.21 -3.22 -13.13
C GLU A 460 6.82 -1.89 -13.59
N ASP A 461 8.04 -1.62 -13.11
CA ASP A 461 8.93 -0.57 -13.64
C ASP A 461 9.84 -1.20 -14.70
N GLY A 462 9.74 -0.68 -15.93
CA GLY A 462 10.47 -1.21 -17.08
C GLY A 462 11.90 -0.70 -17.22
N ASP A 463 12.25 0.45 -16.62
CA ASP A 463 13.48 1.19 -16.96
C ASP A 463 14.44 1.44 -15.78
N GLY A 464 13.99 1.21 -14.54
CA GLY A 464 14.77 1.33 -13.31
C GLY A 464 14.65 2.71 -12.64
N HIS A 465 13.87 3.62 -13.22
CA HIS A 465 13.42 4.86 -12.60
C HIS A 465 11.97 4.70 -12.10
N GLY A 466 11.75 5.02 -10.82
CA GLY A 466 10.46 4.74 -10.18
C GLY A 466 9.28 5.42 -10.86
N ASN A 467 8.28 4.62 -11.27
CA ASN A 467 7.06 5.09 -11.90
C ASN A 467 6.15 5.93 -10.98
N THR A 468 5.33 6.78 -11.60
CA THR A 468 4.41 7.69 -10.92
C THR A 468 3.23 6.96 -10.26
N ALA A 469 2.74 5.90 -10.89
CA ALA A 469 1.62 5.07 -10.44
C ALA A 469 1.85 3.63 -10.94
N PRO A 470 1.28 2.59 -10.29
CA PRO A 470 0.55 2.65 -9.02
C PRO A 470 1.49 2.83 -7.82
N LYS A 471 0.98 3.38 -6.72
CA LYS A 471 1.65 3.47 -5.41
C LYS A 471 0.82 2.77 -4.33
N ASP A 472 1.50 2.25 -3.31
CA ASP A 472 0.88 1.49 -2.20
C ASP A 472 -0.18 2.28 -1.41
N SER A 473 -0.13 3.61 -1.43
CA SER A 473 -1.10 4.47 -0.75
C SER A 473 -1.23 5.84 -1.42
N GLY A 474 -2.32 6.54 -1.13
CA GLY A 474 -2.56 7.92 -1.59
C GLY A 474 -3.06 8.06 -3.03
N GLN A 475 -3.32 6.96 -3.73
CA GLN A 475 -3.91 6.95 -5.07
C GLN A 475 -5.25 6.21 -5.08
N THR A 476 -6.16 6.67 -5.93
CA THR A 476 -7.41 5.96 -6.22
C THR A 476 -7.22 5.06 -7.45
N LEU A 477 -7.35 3.75 -7.26
CA LEU A 477 -7.23 2.76 -8.34
C LEU A 477 -8.59 2.09 -8.54
N ASN A 478 -9.45 2.74 -9.34
CA ASN A 478 -10.82 2.25 -9.60
C ASN A 478 -10.85 1.08 -10.58
N TYR A 479 -9.79 0.89 -11.37
CA TYR A 479 -9.67 -0.17 -12.36
C TYR A 479 -8.49 -1.09 -11.98
N PRO A 480 -8.52 -2.36 -12.38
CA PRO A 480 -7.37 -3.24 -12.25
C PRO A 480 -6.12 -2.66 -12.95
N ILE A 481 -4.93 -2.90 -12.39
CA ILE A 481 -3.66 -2.54 -13.03
C ILE A 481 -3.31 -3.59 -14.09
N THR A 482 -4.06 -3.56 -15.18
CA THR A 482 -3.98 -4.49 -16.31
C THR A 482 -4.20 -3.74 -17.62
N VAL A 483 -3.88 -4.37 -18.75
CA VAL A 483 -4.19 -3.84 -20.09
C VAL A 483 -5.69 -3.57 -20.24
N GLN A 484 -6.54 -4.42 -19.67
CA GLN A 484 -7.99 -4.25 -19.74
C GLN A 484 -8.48 -3.12 -18.83
N GLY A 485 -7.97 -3.02 -17.60
CA GLY A 485 -8.27 -1.91 -16.71
C GLY A 485 -7.83 -0.56 -17.28
N GLN A 486 -6.70 -0.51 -17.99
CA GLN A 486 -6.27 0.66 -18.74
C GLN A 486 -7.27 1.04 -19.85
N ALA A 487 -7.72 0.09 -20.66
CA ALA A 487 -8.72 0.36 -21.70
C ALA A 487 -10.06 0.83 -21.11
N ASN A 488 -10.51 0.23 -20.00
CA ASN A 488 -11.72 0.63 -19.29
C ASN A 488 -11.61 2.07 -18.78
N SER A 489 -10.47 2.44 -18.19
CA SER A 489 -10.21 3.81 -17.73
C SER A 489 -10.27 4.82 -18.88
N VAL A 490 -9.62 4.55 -20.01
CA VAL A 490 -9.64 5.45 -21.18
C VAL A 490 -11.05 5.58 -21.75
N ARG A 491 -11.74 4.46 -21.94
CA ARG A 491 -13.13 4.45 -22.43
C ARG A 491 -14.04 5.26 -21.54
N ASP A 492 -13.93 5.13 -20.23
CA ASP A 492 -14.82 5.82 -19.30
C ASP A 492 -14.54 7.34 -19.23
N VAL A 493 -13.30 7.78 -19.47
CA VAL A 493 -12.98 9.20 -19.68
C VAL A 493 -13.60 9.70 -20.99
N ILE A 494 -13.55 8.92 -22.07
CA ILE A 494 -14.25 9.23 -23.34
C ILE A 494 -15.74 9.44 -23.07
N GLN A 495 -16.37 8.50 -22.34
CA GLN A 495 -17.79 8.58 -21.98
C GLN A 495 -18.10 9.81 -21.11
N ALA A 496 -17.25 10.13 -20.13
CA ALA A 496 -17.44 11.31 -19.29
C ALA A 496 -17.42 12.62 -20.09
N VAL A 497 -16.52 12.74 -21.07
CA VAL A 497 -16.48 13.92 -21.95
C VAL A 497 -17.67 13.93 -22.91
N ALA A 498 -18.02 12.79 -23.52
CA ALA A 498 -19.18 12.69 -24.41
C ALA A 498 -20.49 13.05 -23.68
N ASN A 499 -20.61 12.70 -22.39
CA ASN A 499 -21.76 13.02 -21.54
C ASN A 499 -21.94 14.53 -21.28
N VAL A 500 -20.95 15.38 -21.59
CA VAL A 500 -21.13 16.83 -21.57
C VAL A 500 -22.10 17.29 -22.67
N GLY A 501 -22.18 16.54 -23.78
CA GLY A 501 -22.92 16.88 -25.00
C GLY A 501 -22.02 17.46 -26.09
N GLU A 502 -22.57 18.21 -27.04
CA GLU A 502 -21.84 18.78 -28.21
C GLU A 502 -20.63 19.67 -27.82
N ALA A 503 -20.58 20.17 -26.59
CA ALA A 503 -19.45 20.94 -26.09
C ALA A 503 -18.24 20.06 -25.71
N GLY A 504 -18.45 18.78 -25.37
CA GLY A 504 -17.40 17.81 -25.06
C GLY A 504 -16.77 17.28 -26.33
N ILE A 505 -15.64 17.85 -26.73
CA ILE A 505 -15.08 17.62 -28.08
C ILE A 505 -14.04 16.50 -28.16
N GLY A 506 -13.52 16.02 -27.03
CA GLY A 506 -12.59 14.89 -27.05
C GLY A 506 -11.63 14.78 -25.88
N LEU A 507 -10.61 13.95 -26.08
CA LEU A 507 -9.50 13.81 -25.13
C LEU A 507 -8.14 13.60 -25.81
N PHE A 508 -7.09 13.70 -25.00
CA PHE A 508 -5.73 13.34 -25.34
C PHE A 508 -5.13 12.39 -24.29
N TYR A 509 -4.71 11.20 -24.71
CA TYR A 509 -3.94 10.29 -23.86
C TYR A 509 -2.51 10.81 -23.75
N TRP A 510 -2.04 11.02 -22.53
CA TRP A 510 -0.72 11.58 -22.29
C TRP A 510 0.36 10.49 -22.30
N GLU A 511 1.34 10.65 -23.18
CA GLU A 511 2.54 9.81 -23.29
C GLU A 511 2.26 8.30 -23.38
N PRO A 512 1.48 7.82 -24.38
CA PRO A 512 1.19 6.40 -24.54
C PRO A 512 2.41 5.59 -25.02
N ALA A 513 3.58 6.20 -25.18
CA ALA A 513 4.73 5.60 -25.83
C ALA A 513 6.06 5.96 -25.17
N TRP A 514 6.04 6.45 -23.93
CA TRP A 514 7.26 6.80 -23.22
C TRP A 514 7.96 5.59 -22.61
N LEU A 515 8.52 4.78 -23.49
CA LEU A 515 9.04 3.46 -23.17
C LEU A 515 10.45 3.49 -22.55
N PRO A 516 10.85 2.40 -21.86
CA PRO A 516 12.22 2.21 -21.40
C PRO A 516 13.23 2.27 -22.55
N VAL A 517 14.36 2.93 -22.34
CA VAL A 517 15.50 2.87 -23.29
C VAL A 517 16.30 1.57 -23.17
N GLY A 518 16.10 0.84 -22.06
CA GLY A 518 16.69 -0.44 -21.72
C GLY A 518 16.03 -1.00 -20.46
N PRO A 519 16.23 -2.28 -20.12
CA PRO A 519 15.57 -2.91 -18.98
C PRO A 519 16.05 -2.32 -17.65
N ALA A 520 15.21 -2.34 -16.60
CA ALA A 520 15.53 -1.85 -15.25
C ALA A 520 16.86 -2.38 -14.67
N SER A 521 17.23 -3.61 -14.98
CA SER A 521 18.53 -4.20 -14.59
C SER A 521 19.78 -3.46 -15.14
N GLN A 522 19.59 -2.58 -16.13
CA GLN A 522 20.64 -1.78 -16.78
C GLN A 522 20.54 -0.29 -16.43
N HIS A 523 20.04 0.02 -15.23
CA HIS A 523 19.83 1.40 -14.75
C HIS A 523 20.98 2.37 -15.03
N GLU A 524 22.22 1.98 -14.76
CA GLU A 524 23.39 2.86 -14.97
C GLU A 524 23.68 3.12 -16.46
N GLN A 525 23.43 2.14 -17.33
CA GLN A 525 23.49 2.35 -18.78
C GLN A 525 22.36 3.25 -19.25
N ASN A 526 21.15 3.04 -18.72
CA ASN A 526 19.97 3.83 -19.06
C ASN A 526 20.19 5.31 -18.68
N LYS A 527 20.75 5.61 -17.49
CA LYS A 527 21.14 6.97 -17.08
C LYS A 527 22.00 7.69 -18.11
N ALA A 528 23.01 7.02 -18.66
CA ALA A 528 23.89 7.63 -19.67
C ALA A 528 23.13 7.97 -20.96
N VAL A 529 22.12 7.17 -21.32
CA VAL A 529 21.25 7.41 -22.48
C VAL A 529 20.30 8.57 -22.20
N TRP A 530 19.64 8.58 -21.04
CA TRP A 530 18.73 9.66 -20.62
C TRP A 530 19.44 11.01 -20.59
N GLU A 531 20.64 11.08 -20.00
CA GLU A 531 21.46 12.31 -19.96
C GLU A 531 21.86 12.79 -21.36
N LYS A 532 22.24 11.87 -22.24
CA LYS A 532 22.75 12.22 -23.57
C LYS A 532 21.66 12.71 -24.51
N TYR A 533 20.50 12.05 -24.52
CA TYR A 533 19.44 12.28 -25.49
C TYR A 533 18.22 13.00 -24.91
N GLY A 534 18.15 13.15 -23.58
CA GLY A 534 16.99 13.69 -22.89
C GLY A 534 15.75 12.82 -23.00
N SER A 535 15.92 11.49 -23.06
CA SER A 535 14.85 10.51 -23.24
C SER A 535 14.18 10.06 -21.95
N GLY A 536 14.72 10.41 -20.79
CA GLY A 536 14.01 10.33 -19.52
C GLY A 536 13.27 11.63 -19.21
N TRP A 537 12.56 11.69 -18.07
CA TRP A 537 11.69 12.82 -17.73
C TRP A 537 12.44 14.13 -17.46
N ALA A 538 13.68 14.02 -17.00
CA ALA A 538 14.61 15.13 -16.81
C ALA A 538 16.06 14.63 -16.85
N SER A 539 16.99 15.53 -17.16
CA SER A 539 18.45 15.32 -17.05
C SER A 539 19.02 16.15 -15.90
N SER A 540 20.24 15.84 -15.45
CA SER A 540 20.93 16.64 -14.43
C SER A 540 21.17 18.09 -14.87
N TYR A 541 21.21 18.35 -16.18
CA TYR A 541 21.38 19.69 -16.75
C TYR A 541 20.20 20.63 -16.45
N ALA A 542 19.01 20.09 -16.15
CA ALA A 542 17.84 20.88 -15.77
C ALA A 542 17.96 21.57 -14.40
N ALA A 543 18.93 21.17 -13.57
CA ALA A 543 19.11 21.68 -12.22
C ALA A 543 19.32 23.21 -12.14
N GLU A 544 19.82 23.85 -13.21
CA GLU A 544 19.96 25.31 -13.24
C GLU A 544 18.61 26.05 -13.33
N TYR A 545 17.59 25.39 -13.88
CA TYR A 545 16.27 25.97 -14.14
C TYR A 545 15.24 25.51 -13.10
N ASP A 546 15.32 24.24 -12.69
CA ASP A 546 14.48 23.63 -11.66
C ASP A 546 15.33 22.82 -10.67
N PRO A 547 15.99 23.47 -9.70
CA PRO A 547 16.90 22.80 -8.77
C PRO A 547 16.20 21.93 -7.72
N HIS A 548 14.89 22.14 -7.50
CA HIS A 548 14.17 21.53 -6.37
C HIS A 548 13.51 20.21 -6.73
N ASP A 549 13.05 20.08 -7.97
CA ASP A 549 12.42 18.86 -8.45
C ASP A 549 13.35 18.15 -9.45
N ALA A 550 13.51 18.67 -10.66
CA ALA A 550 14.40 18.08 -11.66
C ALA A 550 15.85 17.93 -11.18
N GLY A 551 16.40 18.93 -10.50
CA GLY A 551 17.76 18.90 -9.95
C GLY A 551 17.99 17.82 -8.88
N ALA A 552 16.93 17.34 -8.23
CA ALA A 552 16.99 16.30 -7.21
C ALA A 552 16.56 14.92 -7.74
N TRP A 553 15.64 14.87 -8.70
CA TRP A 553 14.93 13.66 -9.10
C TRP A 553 15.10 13.26 -10.57
N TYR A 554 15.98 13.91 -11.32
CA TYR A 554 16.23 13.57 -12.74
C TYR A 554 16.49 12.07 -12.96
N GLY A 555 16.06 11.56 -14.10
CA GLY A 555 16.08 10.13 -14.39
C GLY A 555 15.29 9.75 -15.63
N GLY A 556 14.83 8.50 -15.66
CA GLY A 556 14.18 7.82 -16.78
C GLY A 556 12.73 8.22 -17.03
N SER A 557 11.99 7.38 -17.74
CA SER A 557 10.54 7.51 -17.80
C SER A 557 9.96 7.30 -16.41
N ALA A 558 8.87 8.00 -16.08
CA ALA A 558 8.11 7.75 -14.86
C ALA A 558 6.69 7.25 -15.19
N VAL A 559 6.46 6.85 -16.45
CA VAL A 559 5.17 6.42 -17.00
C VAL A 559 5.30 5.32 -18.06
N ASP A 560 6.42 4.60 -18.13
CA ASP A 560 6.56 3.47 -19.07
C ASP A 560 5.46 2.42 -18.89
N ASN A 561 5.01 2.22 -17.65
CA ASN A 561 3.94 1.30 -17.30
C ASN A 561 2.54 1.85 -17.57
N GLN A 562 2.42 3.08 -18.05
CA GLN A 562 1.18 3.70 -18.50
C GLN A 562 1.14 3.85 -20.02
N ALA A 563 2.13 3.31 -20.75
CA ALA A 563 2.10 3.28 -22.20
C ALA A 563 0.95 2.42 -22.74
N LEU A 564 0.56 2.64 -24.00
CA LEU A 564 -0.30 1.77 -24.81
C LEU A 564 0.56 0.79 -25.67
N PHE A 565 1.85 0.69 -25.34
CA PHE A 565 2.83 -0.21 -25.92
C PHE A 565 3.55 -0.94 -24.80
N ASP A 566 3.92 -2.21 -25.02
CA ASP A 566 4.78 -2.94 -24.09
C ASP A 566 6.19 -2.36 -24.07
N PHE A 567 7.01 -2.76 -23.09
CA PHE A 567 8.40 -2.30 -22.94
C PHE A 567 9.30 -2.61 -24.16
N THR A 568 8.84 -3.45 -25.11
CA THR A 568 9.56 -3.80 -26.34
C THR A 568 9.09 -3.03 -27.57
N GLY A 569 8.15 -2.09 -27.39
CA GLY A 569 7.56 -1.27 -28.44
C GLY A 569 6.47 -1.96 -29.25
N LYS A 570 5.90 -3.08 -28.79
CA LYS A 570 4.72 -3.69 -29.43
C LYS A 570 3.45 -3.03 -28.88
N PRO A 571 2.47 -2.65 -29.73
CA PRO A 571 1.21 -2.10 -29.24
C PRO A 571 0.49 -3.10 -28.34
N LEU A 572 -0.07 -2.60 -27.24
CA LEU A 572 -0.97 -3.35 -26.37
C LEU A 572 -2.38 -3.35 -26.97
N PRO A 573 -3.20 -4.39 -26.71
CA PRO A 573 -4.60 -4.41 -27.13
C PRO A 573 -5.40 -3.17 -26.71
N SER A 574 -5.04 -2.54 -25.59
CA SER A 574 -5.66 -1.30 -25.09
C SER A 574 -5.51 -0.11 -26.04
N LEU A 575 -4.52 -0.11 -26.95
CA LEU A 575 -4.38 0.94 -27.96
C LEU A 575 -5.61 1.05 -28.87
N ASN A 576 -6.27 -0.08 -29.16
CA ASN A 576 -7.44 -0.11 -30.03
C ASN A 576 -8.72 0.44 -29.38
N VAL A 577 -8.66 0.89 -28.12
CA VAL A 577 -9.80 1.55 -27.45
C VAL A 577 -10.34 2.72 -28.29
N PHE A 578 -9.48 3.47 -28.99
CA PHE A 578 -9.90 4.60 -29.84
C PHE A 578 -10.77 4.17 -31.03
N ASN A 579 -10.57 2.97 -31.58
CA ASN A 579 -11.46 2.38 -32.59
C ASN A 579 -12.74 1.82 -31.94
N TYR A 580 -12.58 1.14 -30.80
CA TYR A 580 -13.67 0.37 -30.21
C TYR A 580 -14.71 1.21 -29.47
N VAL A 581 -14.41 2.46 -29.09
CA VAL A 581 -15.43 3.33 -28.49
C VAL A 581 -16.60 3.65 -29.44
N ASP A 582 -16.40 3.59 -30.76
CA ASP A 582 -17.47 3.88 -31.73
C ASP A 582 -18.43 2.70 -31.92
N THR A 583 -17.88 1.47 -31.86
CA THR A 583 -18.54 0.22 -32.27
C THR A 583 -18.87 -0.69 -31.07
N GLY A 584 -18.05 -0.63 -30.03
CA GLY A 584 -17.91 -1.67 -29.02
C GLY A 584 -17.02 -2.82 -29.50
N ALA A 585 -16.34 -3.47 -28.57
CA ALA A 585 -15.58 -4.68 -28.79
C ALA A 585 -15.98 -5.76 -27.78
N VAL A 586 -16.30 -6.94 -28.28
CA VAL A 586 -16.58 -8.12 -27.47
C VAL A 586 -15.34 -9.02 -27.41
N ALA A 587 -15.09 -9.56 -26.23
CA ALA A 587 -14.03 -10.53 -25.98
C ALA A 587 -14.58 -11.60 -25.03
N PRO A 588 -14.02 -12.83 -25.02
CA PRO A 588 -14.41 -13.84 -24.05
C PRO A 588 -14.29 -13.32 -22.62
N LEU A 589 -15.28 -13.62 -21.78
CA LEU A 589 -15.27 -13.23 -20.37
C LEU A 589 -14.09 -13.90 -19.65
N LYS A 590 -13.24 -13.10 -19.02
CA LYS A 590 -12.04 -13.55 -18.31
C LYS A 590 -11.89 -12.77 -17.01
N ILE A 591 -11.30 -13.41 -16.00
CA ILE A 591 -10.92 -12.76 -14.76
C ILE A 591 -9.79 -11.77 -15.06
N ASP A 592 -9.97 -10.52 -14.67
CA ASP A 592 -9.00 -9.43 -14.84
C ASP A 592 -8.30 -9.12 -13.51
N GLU A 593 -9.05 -9.13 -12.40
CA GLU A 593 -8.50 -8.95 -11.05
C GLU A 593 -9.14 -9.93 -10.08
N MET A 594 -8.32 -10.40 -9.13
CA MET A 594 -8.76 -11.13 -7.94
C MET A 594 -8.11 -10.49 -6.73
N LYS A 595 -8.86 -10.35 -5.64
CA LYS A 595 -8.34 -9.77 -4.41
C LYS A 595 -8.02 -10.85 -3.40
N ASP A 596 -6.85 -10.72 -2.79
CA ASP A 596 -6.48 -11.48 -1.61
C ASP A 596 -7.53 -11.29 -0.50
N VAL A 597 -7.70 -12.32 0.31
CA VAL A 597 -8.65 -12.33 1.42
C VAL A 597 -7.90 -12.27 2.76
N THR A 598 -8.50 -11.62 3.75
CA THR A 598 -7.98 -11.59 5.12
C THR A 598 -8.89 -12.43 6.00
N VAL A 599 -8.31 -13.37 6.74
CA VAL A 599 -9.05 -14.26 7.64
C VAL A 599 -8.48 -14.09 9.05
N ASN A 600 -9.33 -13.83 10.03
CA ASN A 600 -8.95 -13.81 11.44
C ASN A 600 -9.57 -15.04 12.12
N ALA A 601 -8.76 -15.79 12.84
CA ALA A 601 -9.15 -17.01 13.55
C ALA A 601 -8.69 -16.97 15.00
N ILE A 602 -9.28 -17.82 15.83
CA ILE A 602 -8.91 -18.01 17.23
C ILE A 602 -8.29 -19.41 17.39
N LEU A 603 -7.18 -19.49 18.12
CA LEU A 603 -6.50 -20.73 18.41
C LEU A 603 -7.45 -21.73 19.11
N GLY A 604 -7.58 -22.92 18.55
CA GLY A 604 -8.40 -24.01 19.08
C GLY A 604 -9.84 -24.04 18.57
N GLU A 605 -10.26 -23.08 17.74
CA GLU A 605 -11.50 -23.14 16.98
C GLU A 605 -11.27 -23.76 15.59
N ASP A 606 -12.34 -24.22 14.95
CA ASP A 606 -12.28 -24.72 13.57
C ASP A 606 -11.99 -23.54 12.61
N ILE A 607 -10.85 -23.62 11.92
CA ILE A 607 -10.41 -22.57 10.99
C ILE A 607 -10.83 -22.96 9.57
N THR A 608 -11.80 -22.23 9.02
CA THR A 608 -12.27 -22.42 7.63
C THR A 608 -11.91 -21.20 6.78
N LEU A 609 -11.33 -21.45 5.61
CA LEU A 609 -11.09 -20.43 4.59
C LEU A 609 -12.33 -20.33 3.67
N PRO A 610 -12.62 -19.16 3.05
CA PRO A 610 -13.81 -18.98 2.24
C PRO A 610 -13.78 -19.88 0.99
N GLU A 611 -14.91 -20.50 0.63
CA GLU A 611 -15.00 -21.39 -0.54
C GLU A 611 -15.00 -20.63 -1.88
N THR A 612 -15.31 -19.34 -1.84
CA THR A 612 -15.32 -18.45 -3.00
C THR A 612 -14.55 -17.17 -2.74
N VAL A 613 -14.08 -16.53 -3.81
CA VAL A 613 -13.48 -15.20 -3.79
C VAL A 613 -14.16 -14.29 -4.81
N THR A 614 -14.19 -12.99 -4.50
CA THR A 614 -14.69 -11.97 -5.43
C THR A 614 -13.66 -11.69 -6.51
N VAL A 615 -14.13 -11.67 -7.76
CA VAL A 615 -13.31 -11.38 -8.94
C VAL A 615 -13.93 -10.26 -9.75
N THR A 616 -13.08 -9.48 -10.39
CA THR A 616 -13.47 -8.48 -11.40
C THR A 616 -13.16 -9.07 -12.77
N TYR A 617 -14.14 -9.10 -13.66
CA TYR A 617 -13.97 -9.59 -15.03
C TYR A 617 -13.54 -8.47 -15.98
N ASN A 618 -13.05 -8.86 -17.17
CA ASN A 618 -12.57 -7.95 -18.19
C ASN A 618 -13.61 -6.92 -18.69
N ASN A 619 -14.90 -7.19 -18.53
CA ASN A 619 -15.98 -6.24 -18.82
C ASN A 619 -16.33 -5.31 -17.63
N GLY A 620 -15.53 -5.32 -16.56
CA GLY A 620 -15.74 -4.52 -15.34
C GLY A 620 -16.77 -5.08 -14.36
N THR A 621 -17.50 -6.13 -14.71
CA THR A 621 -18.46 -6.75 -13.79
C THR A 621 -17.75 -7.51 -12.67
N LYS A 622 -18.39 -7.58 -11.50
CA LYS A 622 -17.90 -8.35 -10.35
C LYS A 622 -18.71 -9.64 -10.21
N GLY A 623 -18.04 -10.71 -9.82
CA GLY A 623 -18.69 -11.98 -9.49
C GLY A 623 -17.92 -12.75 -8.43
N GLU A 624 -18.37 -13.96 -8.15
CA GLU A 624 -17.70 -14.91 -7.26
C GLU A 624 -17.26 -16.14 -8.04
N THR A 625 -16.09 -16.67 -7.69
CA THR A 625 -15.57 -17.92 -8.24
C THR A 625 -15.03 -18.80 -7.12
N SER A 626 -15.07 -20.11 -7.33
CA SER A 626 -14.59 -21.08 -6.35
C SER A 626 -13.07 -21.05 -6.22
N VAL A 627 -12.58 -21.22 -4.99
CA VAL A 627 -11.16 -21.30 -4.66
C VAL A 627 -10.86 -22.62 -3.95
N THR A 628 -9.75 -23.25 -4.35
CA THR A 628 -9.20 -24.43 -3.68
C THR A 628 -7.92 -24.03 -2.95
N TRP A 629 -7.98 -23.93 -1.63
CA TRP A 629 -6.85 -23.55 -0.79
C TRP A 629 -5.84 -24.69 -0.61
N ASP A 630 -4.57 -24.33 -0.40
CA ASP A 630 -3.53 -25.26 0.02
C ASP A 630 -3.83 -25.79 1.44
N GLY A 631 -4.44 -26.97 1.50
CA GLY A 631 -4.76 -27.64 2.75
C GLY A 631 -3.54 -27.97 3.62
N ALA A 632 -2.39 -28.29 3.02
CA ALA A 632 -1.19 -28.61 3.77
C ALA A 632 -0.61 -27.35 4.44
N ALA A 633 -0.61 -26.22 3.75
CA ALA A 633 -0.23 -24.94 4.33
C ALA A 633 -1.17 -24.52 5.47
N LEU A 634 -2.49 -24.75 5.31
CA LEU A 634 -3.46 -24.48 6.37
C LEU A 634 -3.24 -25.38 7.59
N GLU A 635 -3.05 -26.69 7.40
CA GLU A 635 -2.73 -27.63 8.48
C GLU A 635 -1.43 -27.24 9.22
N GLN A 636 -0.41 -26.81 8.48
CA GLN A 636 0.83 -26.32 9.08
C GLN A 636 0.61 -25.02 9.87
N ALA A 637 -0.18 -24.08 9.36
CA ALA A 637 -0.55 -22.87 10.08
C ALA A 637 -1.28 -23.20 11.40
N ILE A 638 -2.26 -24.09 11.35
CA ILE A 638 -2.99 -24.59 12.53
C ILE A 638 -2.02 -25.24 13.54
N SER A 639 -1.10 -26.08 13.08
CA SER A 639 -0.11 -26.73 13.95
C SER A 639 0.89 -25.76 14.57
N ASN A 640 1.24 -24.68 13.87
CA ASN A 640 2.15 -23.65 14.39
C ASN A 640 1.47 -22.72 15.42
N GLY A 641 0.14 -22.63 15.41
CA GLY A 641 -0.64 -21.91 16.40
C GLY A 641 -0.74 -20.41 16.13
N VAL A 642 -0.49 -19.58 17.16
CA VAL A 642 -0.66 -18.12 17.07
C VAL A 642 0.36 -17.52 16.09
N GLY A 643 -0.12 -16.75 15.13
CA GLY A 643 0.74 -16.14 14.12
C GLY A 643 0.00 -15.58 12.92
N ARG A 644 0.77 -15.07 11.95
CA ARG A 644 0.29 -14.64 10.64
C ARG A 644 0.82 -15.60 9.58
N TYR A 645 -0.06 -16.06 8.71
CA TYR A 645 0.21 -17.06 7.70
C TYR A 645 -0.39 -16.59 6.36
N VAL A 646 0.22 -17.03 5.27
CA VAL A 646 -0.27 -16.78 3.91
C VAL A 646 -0.55 -18.14 3.29
N ILE A 647 -1.81 -18.40 2.96
CA ILE A 647 -2.26 -19.64 2.33
C ILE A 647 -2.61 -19.33 0.87
N GLU A 648 -1.96 -20.01 -0.07
CA GLU A 648 -2.28 -19.85 -1.49
C GLU A 648 -3.53 -20.66 -1.86
N GLY A 649 -4.34 -20.12 -2.75
CA GLY A 649 -5.55 -20.75 -3.27
C GLY A 649 -5.59 -20.71 -4.79
N GLY A 650 -5.80 -21.87 -5.40
CA GLY A 650 -6.03 -21.97 -6.84
C GLY A 650 -7.47 -21.63 -7.17
N VAL A 651 -7.68 -20.74 -8.15
CA VAL A 651 -9.00 -20.24 -8.51
C VAL A 651 -9.55 -20.95 -9.75
N GLU A 652 -10.81 -21.35 -9.72
CA GLU A 652 -11.50 -21.90 -10.90
C GLU A 652 -11.57 -20.83 -12.01
N GLY A 653 -11.07 -21.17 -13.20
CA GLY A 653 -10.86 -20.22 -14.30
C GLY A 653 -9.42 -19.72 -14.44
N GLY A 654 -8.54 -20.01 -13.47
CA GLY A 654 -7.10 -19.77 -13.53
C GLY A 654 -6.62 -18.65 -12.59
N GLY A 655 -5.34 -18.73 -12.21
CA GLY A 655 -4.68 -17.79 -11.29
C GLY A 655 -4.62 -18.28 -9.84
N VAL A 656 -3.97 -17.47 -9.00
CA VAL A 656 -3.74 -17.76 -7.58
C VAL A 656 -4.16 -16.55 -6.76
N VAL A 657 -4.83 -16.78 -5.65
CA VAL A 657 -5.20 -15.79 -4.63
C VAL A 657 -4.58 -16.17 -3.29
N LYS A 658 -4.33 -15.21 -2.40
CA LYS A 658 -3.79 -15.48 -1.07
C LYS A 658 -4.80 -15.20 0.02
N ALA A 659 -4.87 -16.09 1.01
CA ALA A 659 -5.52 -15.85 2.28
C ALA A 659 -4.49 -15.43 3.33
N HIS A 660 -4.55 -14.18 3.78
CA HIS A 660 -3.78 -13.65 4.90
C HIS A 660 -4.48 -14.05 6.20
N LEU A 661 -4.12 -15.23 6.72
CA LEU A 661 -4.68 -15.82 7.93
C LEU A 661 -3.94 -15.31 9.17
N THR A 662 -4.64 -14.69 10.11
CA THR A 662 -4.14 -14.37 11.44
C THR A 662 -4.82 -15.25 12.48
N ILE A 663 -4.04 -16.11 13.15
CA ILE A 663 -4.50 -16.94 14.27
C ILE A 663 -4.15 -16.21 15.56
N ASN A 664 -5.17 -15.76 16.28
CA ASN A 664 -5.04 -15.06 17.55
C ASN A 664 -5.18 -16.06 18.71
N PRO A 665 -4.58 -15.80 19.88
CA PRO A 665 -4.81 -16.64 21.04
C PRO A 665 -6.27 -16.56 21.51
N LYS A 666 -6.72 -17.58 22.24
CA LYS A 666 -8.06 -17.58 22.84
C LYS A 666 -8.17 -16.50 23.91
N ASN A 667 -9.16 -15.61 23.79
CA ASN A 667 -9.53 -14.68 24.84
C ASN A 667 -10.36 -15.40 25.91
N TYR A 668 -9.92 -15.36 27.16
CA TYR A 668 -10.65 -15.94 28.29
C TYR A 668 -11.63 -14.94 28.94
N VAL A 669 -11.57 -13.66 28.58
CA VAL A 669 -12.54 -12.66 29.06
C VAL A 669 -13.89 -12.90 28.40
N VAL A 670 -14.95 -13.04 29.21
CA VAL A 670 -16.31 -13.17 28.69
C VAL A 670 -16.88 -11.78 28.41
N ASN A 671 -17.46 -11.59 27.22
CA ASN A 671 -18.00 -10.31 26.76
C ASN A 671 -16.98 -9.14 26.86
N PRO A 672 -15.80 -9.27 26.22
CA PRO A 672 -14.65 -8.37 26.42
C PRO A 672 -14.87 -6.93 25.96
N GLY A 673 -15.64 -6.74 24.89
CA GLY A 673 -16.05 -5.42 24.36
C GLY A 673 -17.48 -5.03 24.71
N PHE A 674 -18.11 -5.72 25.68
CA PHE A 674 -19.46 -5.37 26.17
C PHE A 674 -20.60 -5.45 25.13
N GLU A 675 -20.37 -6.07 23.97
CA GLU A 675 -21.33 -6.26 22.87
C GLU A 675 -22.59 -7.04 23.28
N ASN A 676 -22.44 -8.03 24.17
CA ASN A 676 -23.58 -8.82 24.60
C ASN A 676 -24.47 -8.05 25.58
N LYS A 677 -25.78 -8.26 25.45
CA LYS A 677 -26.79 -7.68 26.36
C LYS A 677 -26.60 -8.14 27.81
N ASP A 678 -26.17 -9.38 28.01
CA ASP A 678 -25.76 -9.86 29.33
C ASP A 678 -24.36 -9.32 29.67
N ARG A 679 -24.30 -8.49 30.71
CA ARG A 679 -23.08 -7.87 31.23
C ARG A 679 -22.85 -8.22 32.71
N SER A 680 -23.55 -9.24 33.21
CA SER A 680 -23.53 -9.63 34.63
C SER A 680 -22.17 -10.15 35.11
N MET A 681 -21.31 -10.60 34.18
CA MET A 681 -19.92 -10.96 34.46
C MET A 681 -19.04 -9.75 34.81
N TRP A 682 -19.44 -8.55 34.41
CA TRP A 682 -18.73 -7.31 34.70
C TRP A 682 -19.32 -6.64 35.94
N LYS A 683 -18.49 -6.51 36.97
CA LYS A 683 -18.82 -5.79 38.19
C LYS A 683 -18.24 -4.39 38.13
N VAL A 684 -19.13 -3.40 38.07
CA VAL A 684 -18.76 -1.99 38.20
C VAL A 684 -18.99 -1.55 39.65
N SER A 685 -17.96 -1.02 40.29
CA SER A 685 -18.02 -0.51 41.66
C SER A 685 -17.49 0.91 41.73
N TYR A 686 -18.05 1.71 42.63
CA TYR A 686 -17.73 3.13 42.77
C TYR A 686 -17.11 3.39 44.14
N GLY A 687 -16.23 4.38 44.25
CA GLY A 687 -15.71 4.83 45.55
C GLY A 687 -16.84 5.28 46.49
N ASN A 688 -16.64 5.13 47.80
CA ASN A 688 -17.65 5.44 48.83
C ASN A 688 -18.33 6.82 48.59
N GLY A 689 -19.65 6.80 48.36
CA GLY A 689 -20.48 7.99 48.20
C GLY A 689 -20.54 8.60 46.79
N ALA A 690 -19.94 7.99 45.77
CA ALA A 690 -20.00 8.49 44.39
C ALA A 690 -21.30 8.08 43.65
N THR A 691 -21.88 9.02 42.88
CA THR A 691 -22.95 8.72 41.92
C THR A 691 -22.42 7.93 40.72
N PRO A 692 -23.20 7.00 40.15
CA PRO A 692 -22.80 6.31 38.92
C PRO A 692 -22.44 7.31 37.80
N HIS A 693 -21.24 7.16 37.26
CA HIS A 693 -20.68 8.00 36.19
C HIS A 693 -20.11 7.16 35.05
N THR A 694 -20.62 5.93 34.92
CA THR A 694 -20.31 5.04 33.80
C THR A 694 -21.61 4.57 33.14
N SER A 695 -21.52 4.27 31.85
CA SER A 695 -22.63 3.75 31.05
C SER A 695 -22.10 2.89 29.91
N PHE A 696 -22.73 1.75 29.65
CA PHE A 696 -22.51 1.02 28.40
C PHE A 696 -23.21 1.76 27.27
N GLN A 697 -22.45 2.32 26.32
CA GLN A 697 -23.00 3.10 25.21
C GLN A 697 -22.99 2.28 23.93
N GLN A 698 -24.08 2.35 23.15
CA GLN A 698 -24.12 1.84 21.78
C GLN A 698 -23.72 2.97 20.82
N LYS A 699 -22.43 3.03 20.47
CA LYS A 699 -21.87 4.07 19.62
C LYS A 699 -20.54 3.60 19.01
N ALA A 700 -20.58 2.98 17.84
CA ALA A 700 -19.39 2.48 17.13
C ALA A 700 -18.26 3.52 16.97
N SER A 701 -18.57 4.81 16.84
CA SER A 701 -17.53 5.86 16.73
C SER A 701 -16.70 6.05 18.00
N ASP A 702 -17.18 5.54 19.15
CA ASP A 702 -16.53 5.65 20.45
C ASP A 702 -16.04 4.29 20.99
N ALA A 703 -16.39 3.18 20.30
CA ALA A 703 -15.92 1.83 20.58
C ALA A 703 -14.63 1.53 19.80
N LYS A 704 -13.77 0.66 20.36
CA LYS A 704 -12.53 0.21 19.71
C LYS A 704 -12.83 -0.83 18.64
N SER A 705 -13.80 -1.68 18.93
CA SER A 705 -14.40 -2.64 18.01
C SER A 705 -15.89 -2.76 18.32
N GLY A 706 -16.69 -3.24 17.35
CA GLY A 706 -18.12 -3.43 17.56
C GLY A 706 -18.91 -2.12 17.73
N GLU A 707 -20.00 -2.20 18.50
CA GLU A 707 -20.96 -1.12 18.68
C GLU A 707 -21.05 -0.63 20.13
N TYR A 708 -20.59 -1.43 21.10
CA TYR A 708 -20.73 -1.14 22.52
C TYR A 708 -19.38 -0.93 23.19
N ALA A 709 -19.35 -0.05 24.20
CA ALA A 709 -18.19 0.09 25.08
C ALA A 709 -18.60 0.67 26.44
N LEU A 710 -17.73 0.58 27.45
CA LEU A 710 -17.96 1.21 28.76
C LEU A 710 -17.45 2.66 28.74
N HIS A 711 -18.38 3.61 28.64
CA HIS A 711 -18.07 5.03 28.68
C HIS A 711 -18.13 5.57 30.12
N PHE A 712 -17.27 6.55 30.43
CA PHE A 712 -17.32 7.32 31.67
C PHE A 712 -17.26 8.83 31.40
N TYR A 713 -18.01 9.58 32.20
CA TYR A 713 -17.95 11.03 32.26
C TYR A 713 -18.52 11.50 33.60
N SER A 714 -17.93 12.54 34.19
CA SER A 714 -18.51 13.18 35.37
C SER A 714 -18.12 14.65 35.49
N GLY A 715 -19.12 15.50 35.72
CA GLY A 715 -18.92 16.91 36.06
C GLY A 715 -18.33 17.16 37.45
N THR A 716 -18.20 16.13 38.30
CA THR A 716 -17.64 16.23 39.66
C THR A 716 -16.45 15.30 39.91
N GLY A 717 -15.99 14.59 38.89
CA GLY A 717 -14.89 13.62 38.93
C GLY A 717 -15.37 12.17 38.89
N VAL A 718 -14.49 11.28 38.43
CA VAL A 718 -14.75 9.84 38.31
C VAL A 718 -13.88 9.07 39.28
N ASN A 719 -14.41 7.98 39.83
CA ASN A 719 -13.71 7.02 40.68
C ASN A 719 -14.49 5.71 40.68
N PHE A 720 -14.08 4.78 39.81
CA PHE A 720 -14.71 3.47 39.68
C PHE A 720 -13.71 2.37 39.33
N ASN A 721 -14.11 1.15 39.63
CA ASN A 721 -13.48 -0.07 39.12
C ASN A 721 -14.49 -0.81 38.25
N VAL A 722 -14.01 -1.37 37.13
CA VAL A 722 -14.74 -2.38 36.36
C VAL A 722 -13.90 -3.66 36.38
N GLU A 723 -14.48 -4.77 36.82
CA GLU A 723 -13.75 -6.03 37.01
C GLU A 723 -14.55 -7.26 36.61
N GLN A 724 -13.85 -8.32 36.22
CA GLN A 724 -14.39 -9.65 35.95
C GLN A 724 -13.46 -10.69 36.59
N THR A 725 -14.04 -11.70 37.25
CA THR A 725 -13.31 -12.87 37.74
C THR A 725 -13.46 -14.02 36.75
N ILE A 726 -12.34 -14.49 36.21
CA ILE A 726 -12.26 -15.66 35.33
C ILE A 726 -11.80 -16.86 36.15
N THR A 727 -12.43 -18.01 35.95
CA THR A 727 -12.15 -19.28 36.64
C THR A 727 -11.99 -20.41 35.62
N GLY A 728 -11.41 -21.54 36.05
CA GLY A 728 -11.19 -22.70 35.19
C GLY A 728 -10.02 -22.54 34.22
N LEU A 729 -9.06 -21.67 34.57
CA LEU A 729 -7.82 -21.50 33.82
C LEU A 729 -6.83 -22.62 34.18
N GLU A 730 -6.08 -23.11 33.18
CA GLU A 730 -4.96 -24.00 33.45
C GLU A 730 -3.84 -23.23 34.17
N PRO A 731 -3.10 -23.84 35.10
CA PRO A 731 -1.90 -23.23 35.68
C PRO A 731 -0.93 -22.77 34.58
N GLY A 732 -0.28 -21.63 34.78
CA GLY A 732 0.67 -21.07 33.83
C GLY A 732 0.67 -19.54 33.80
N TYR A 733 1.27 -18.98 32.76
CA TYR A 733 1.41 -17.54 32.56
C TYR A 733 0.34 -17.00 31.61
N TYR A 734 -0.17 -15.82 31.92
CA TYR A 734 -1.19 -15.12 31.15
C TYR A 734 -0.78 -13.67 30.89
N ASN A 735 -1.25 -13.12 29.77
CA ASN A 735 -1.10 -11.72 29.43
C ASN A 735 -2.49 -11.07 29.35
N LEU A 736 -2.59 -9.86 29.87
CA LEU A 736 -3.81 -9.06 29.93
C LEU A 736 -3.60 -7.72 29.22
N SER A 737 -4.57 -7.29 28.42
CA SER A 737 -4.63 -5.93 27.89
C SER A 737 -6.07 -5.39 27.86
N MET A 738 -6.22 -4.10 27.63
CA MET A 738 -7.48 -3.45 27.28
C MET A 738 -7.22 -2.23 26.40
N PHE A 739 -8.26 -1.65 25.81
CA PHE A 739 -8.17 -0.34 25.16
C PHE A 739 -8.88 0.73 25.99
N LEU A 740 -8.27 1.92 26.05
CA LEU A 740 -8.78 3.09 26.76
C LEU A 740 -8.56 4.35 25.92
N GLN A 741 -9.61 5.14 25.68
CA GLN A 741 -9.51 6.49 25.11
C GLN A 741 -10.17 7.52 26.03
N GLY A 742 -10.01 8.82 25.75
CA GLY A 742 -10.67 9.87 26.53
C GLY A 742 -9.89 11.18 26.58
N GLY A 743 -10.33 12.14 27.38
CA GLY A 743 -9.64 13.42 27.53
C GLY A 743 -9.94 14.14 28.84
N ASP A 744 -9.39 15.35 28.96
CA ASP A 744 -9.64 16.29 30.06
C ASP A 744 -9.27 15.78 31.46
N ALA A 745 -8.32 14.85 31.53
CA ALA A 745 -7.75 14.32 32.75
C ALA A 745 -6.39 14.98 33.05
N HIS A 746 -6.31 15.80 34.11
CA HIS A 746 -5.12 16.57 34.45
C HIS A 746 -4.24 15.92 35.53
N ILE A 747 -4.81 15.02 36.35
CA ILE A 747 -4.08 14.18 37.33
C ILE A 747 -4.79 12.82 37.45
N PRO A 748 -4.82 12.00 36.38
CA PRO A 748 -5.48 10.70 36.43
C PRO A 748 -4.69 9.69 37.27
N GLU A 749 -5.40 8.93 38.09
CA GLU A 749 -4.97 7.63 38.63
C GLU A 749 -5.74 6.56 37.87
N MET A 750 -5.20 6.13 36.73
CA MET A 750 -5.82 5.12 35.87
C MET A 750 -4.85 3.97 35.66
N TYR A 751 -5.30 2.73 35.83
CA TYR A 751 -4.48 1.56 35.57
C TYR A 751 -5.32 0.33 35.22
N LEU A 752 -4.75 -0.52 34.38
CA LEU A 752 -5.16 -1.91 34.22
C LEU A 752 -4.63 -2.71 35.42
N TYR A 753 -5.37 -3.70 35.91
CA TYR A 753 -4.88 -4.60 36.95
C TYR A 753 -5.31 -6.05 36.76
N ALA A 754 -4.51 -6.94 37.35
CA ALA A 754 -4.75 -8.36 37.46
C ALA A 754 -4.47 -8.82 38.89
N LYS A 755 -5.39 -9.59 39.50
CA LYS A 755 -5.29 -10.14 40.86
C LYS A 755 -5.32 -11.65 40.80
N THR A 756 -4.28 -12.28 41.35
CA THR A 756 -4.17 -13.74 41.53
C THR A 756 -4.17 -14.06 43.03
N GLY A 757 -4.17 -15.34 43.41
CA GLY A 757 -4.01 -15.73 44.82
C GLY A 757 -2.68 -15.32 45.47
N LYS A 758 -1.69 -14.91 44.66
CA LYS A 758 -0.33 -14.54 45.10
C LYS A 758 -0.12 -13.03 45.15
N GLU A 759 -0.65 -12.28 44.18
CA GLU A 759 -0.32 -10.86 43.99
C GLU A 759 -1.37 -10.05 43.21
N GLU A 760 -1.22 -8.72 43.25
CA GLU A 760 -1.94 -7.76 42.41
C GLU A 760 -0.92 -7.00 41.54
N LEU A 761 -1.04 -7.17 40.22
CA LEU A 761 -0.21 -6.52 39.21
C LEU A 761 -0.97 -5.36 38.58
N LYS A 762 -0.25 -4.30 38.18
CA LYS A 762 -0.83 -3.07 37.61
C LYS A 762 0.00 -2.55 36.45
N ASP A 763 -0.67 -1.95 35.48
CA ASP A 763 -0.04 -1.14 34.44
C ASP A 763 -0.73 0.22 34.37
N ASP A 764 0.02 1.28 34.69
CA ASP A 764 -0.49 2.65 34.74
C ASP A 764 -0.79 3.16 33.33
N THR A 765 -1.86 3.92 33.19
CA THR A 765 -2.33 4.42 31.89
C THR A 765 -2.99 5.78 32.00
N GLY A 766 -3.45 6.31 30.87
CA GLY A 766 -4.12 7.60 30.80
C GLY A 766 -4.88 7.77 29.48
N VAL A 767 -5.47 8.95 29.32
CA VAL A 767 -6.33 9.29 28.18
C VAL A 767 -5.78 10.53 27.46
N ASN A 768 -5.79 10.52 26.11
CA ASN A 768 -5.02 11.47 25.29
C ASN A 768 -5.80 12.14 24.14
N GLY A 769 -7.10 11.94 24.05
CA GLY A 769 -8.00 12.53 23.06
C GLY A 769 -8.99 11.52 22.50
N TRP A 770 -9.92 12.02 21.69
CA TRP A 770 -10.88 11.21 20.94
C TRP A 770 -10.18 10.41 19.83
N VAL A 771 -10.45 9.11 19.79
CA VAL A 771 -9.84 8.09 18.92
C VAL A 771 -8.32 7.94 19.12
N VAL A 772 -7.77 8.49 20.20
CA VAL A 772 -6.38 8.29 20.63
C VAL A 772 -6.38 7.20 21.71
N TRP A 773 -6.22 5.96 21.27
CA TRP A 773 -6.33 4.77 22.13
C TRP A 773 -5.02 4.44 22.84
N SER A 774 -5.06 4.39 24.17
CA SER A 774 -4.08 3.73 25.02
C SER A 774 -4.35 2.23 25.09
N ASN A 775 -3.30 1.40 25.09
CA ASN A 775 -3.39 -0.06 25.22
C ASN A 775 -2.47 -0.55 26.35
N PRO A 776 -2.85 -0.36 27.63
CA PRO A 776 -2.07 -0.89 28.74
C PRO A 776 -2.04 -2.43 28.71
N GLN A 777 -0.94 -3.00 29.18
CA GLN A 777 -0.67 -4.44 29.15
C GLN A 777 0.03 -4.91 30.43
N ILE A 778 -0.43 -6.03 30.97
CA ILE A 778 0.24 -6.76 32.05
C ILE A 778 0.64 -8.12 31.49
N ASN A 779 1.94 -8.40 31.44
CA ASN A 779 2.49 -9.63 30.88
C ASN A 779 3.00 -10.56 31.99
N GLU A 780 3.07 -11.85 31.68
CA GLU A 780 3.61 -12.90 32.56
C GLU A 780 2.92 -12.99 33.94
N ILE A 781 1.58 -12.89 33.95
CA ILE A 781 0.75 -13.09 35.14
C ILE A 781 0.72 -14.59 35.49
N LEU A 782 1.33 -14.99 36.60
CA LEU A 782 1.33 -16.37 37.07
C LEU A 782 -0.01 -16.73 37.74
N VAL A 783 -0.76 -17.66 37.13
CA VAL A 783 -2.01 -18.21 37.66
C VAL A 783 -1.78 -19.67 38.04
N LEU A 784 -2.06 -20.05 39.29
CA LEU A 784 -1.81 -21.41 39.82
C LEU A 784 -3.08 -22.13 40.25
N ASP A 785 -4.06 -21.41 40.79
CA ASP A 785 -5.33 -21.95 41.28
C ASP A 785 -6.46 -21.90 40.23
N GLY A 786 -6.11 -21.55 38.99
CA GLY A 786 -7.02 -21.40 37.87
C GLY A 786 -7.97 -20.21 37.96
N THR A 787 -7.70 -19.25 38.84
CA THR A 787 -8.55 -18.06 39.06
C THR A 787 -7.76 -16.77 38.92
N ILE A 788 -8.34 -15.78 38.23
CA ILE A 788 -7.79 -14.43 38.10
C ILE A 788 -8.93 -13.41 38.08
N THR A 789 -8.75 -12.29 38.77
CA THR A 789 -9.64 -11.12 38.63
C THR A 789 -8.92 -10.03 37.86
N ILE A 790 -9.49 -9.64 36.72
CA ILE A 790 -8.94 -8.60 35.85
C ILE A 790 -9.86 -7.39 35.84
N GLY A 791 -9.31 -6.20 35.65
CA GLY A 791 -10.12 -5.00 35.62
C GLY A 791 -9.33 -3.72 35.40
N ALA A 792 -10.05 -2.61 35.38
CA ALA A 792 -9.47 -1.28 35.33
C ALA A 792 -9.94 -0.46 36.52
N SER A 793 -9.04 0.34 37.07
CA SER A 793 -9.33 1.35 38.08
C SER A 793 -9.18 2.72 37.44
N ILE A 794 -10.24 3.53 37.48
CA ILE A 794 -10.29 4.83 36.83
C ILE A 794 -10.68 5.90 37.84
N LYS A 795 -9.72 6.77 38.16
CA LYS A 795 -9.94 7.94 39.01
C LYS A 795 -9.38 9.18 38.34
N ALA A 796 -10.22 10.20 38.15
CA ALA A 796 -9.83 11.44 37.51
C ALA A 796 -10.69 12.63 37.96
N ASN A 797 -10.21 13.84 37.66
CA ASN A 797 -10.86 15.11 37.99
C ASN A 797 -12.22 15.30 37.29
N ALA A 798 -12.97 16.29 37.76
CA ALA A 798 -14.19 16.76 37.09
C ALA A 798 -13.92 17.15 35.63
N GLY A 799 -14.85 16.79 34.75
CA GLY A 799 -14.77 17.03 33.30
C GLY A 799 -14.09 15.90 32.52
N ALA A 800 -13.30 15.05 33.17
CA ALA A 800 -12.66 13.92 32.52
C ALA A 800 -13.70 12.96 31.93
N TRP A 801 -13.41 12.47 30.74
CA TRP A 801 -14.23 11.50 30.02
C TRP A 801 -13.36 10.45 29.37
N GLY A 802 -13.94 9.30 29.06
CA GLY A 802 -13.25 8.25 28.31
C GLY A 802 -14.09 7.01 28.11
N THR A 803 -13.52 6.06 27.38
CA THR A 803 -14.17 4.81 27.00
C THR A 803 -13.19 3.66 27.12
N LEU A 804 -13.61 2.59 27.80
CA LEU A 804 -12.89 1.33 27.94
C LEU A 804 -13.52 0.28 27.04
N ASP A 805 -12.69 -0.52 26.39
CA ASP A 805 -13.14 -1.54 25.46
C ASP A 805 -12.13 -2.69 25.28
N ASP A 806 -12.59 -3.80 24.69
CA ASP A 806 -11.76 -4.93 24.22
C ASP A 806 -10.75 -5.46 25.26
N PHE A 807 -11.24 -5.86 26.44
CA PHE A 807 -10.39 -6.57 27.41
C PHE A 807 -9.92 -7.93 26.85
N TYR A 808 -8.63 -8.20 26.92
CA TYR A 808 -8.05 -9.38 26.28
C TYR A 808 -7.11 -10.10 27.24
N LEU A 809 -7.54 -11.27 27.73
CA LEU A 809 -6.76 -12.14 28.60
C LEU A 809 -6.47 -13.44 27.85
N TYR A 810 -5.21 -13.77 27.66
CA TYR A 810 -4.82 -15.02 26.98
C TYR A 810 -3.65 -15.70 27.68
N ARG A 811 -3.54 -17.02 27.49
CA ARG A 811 -2.44 -17.83 28.02
C ARG A 811 -1.18 -17.57 27.21
N ALA A 812 -0.11 -17.17 27.88
CA ALA A 812 1.19 -16.88 27.28
C ALA A 812 2.11 -18.12 27.25
N GLY A 813 1.91 -19.10 28.13
CA GLY A 813 2.68 -20.35 28.16
C GLY A 813 3.00 -20.85 29.57
N ASP A 814 3.94 -21.78 29.66
CA ASP A 814 4.42 -22.39 30.91
C ASP A 814 5.86 -21.99 31.24
N ASP A 815 6.25 -22.15 32.51
CA ASP A 815 7.65 -22.38 32.85
C ASP A 815 7.96 -23.85 32.58
N THR A 816 9.03 -24.13 31.85
CA THR A 816 9.48 -25.50 31.57
C THR A 816 10.85 -25.79 32.17
N LYS A 817 11.43 -24.84 32.91
CA LYS A 817 12.74 -25.00 33.54
C LYS A 817 12.52 -25.44 34.97
N ALA A 818 13.21 -26.49 35.37
CA ALA A 818 13.21 -26.89 36.76
C ALA A 818 14.06 -25.92 37.60
N PRO A 819 13.81 -25.83 38.92
CA PRO A 819 14.67 -25.09 39.84
C PRO A 819 16.11 -25.61 39.84
N VAL A 820 17.02 -24.82 40.40
CA VAL A 820 18.40 -25.23 40.67
C VAL A 820 18.66 -25.16 42.17
N THR A 821 19.12 -26.27 42.75
CA THR A 821 19.54 -26.34 44.15
C THR A 821 21.05 -26.51 44.28
N LYS A 822 21.63 -25.85 45.30
CA LYS A 822 23.04 -26.03 45.69
C LYS A 822 23.15 -26.40 47.15
N ALA A 823 23.94 -27.42 47.46
CA ALA A 823 24.31 -27.77 48.83
C ALA A 823 25.54 -26.98 49.29
N VAL A 824 25.49 -26.51 50.54
CA VAL A 824 26.58 -25.82 51.23
C VAL A 824 26.89 -26.59 52.52
N LEU A 825 28.15 -26.97 52.70
CA LEU A 825 28.66 -27.68 53.87
C LEU A 825 29.33 -26.70 54.83
N SER A 826 29.08 -26.83 56.14
CA SER A 826 29.74 -26.01 57.16
C SER A 826 30.85 -26.79 57.88
N GLY A 827 32.12 -26.45 57.65
CA GLY A 827 33.26 -27.07 58.35
C GLY A 827 34.57 -26.89 57.58
N GLN A 828 35.69 -27.07 58.27
CA GLN A 828 37.00 -27.07 57.63
C GLN A 828 37.22 -28.40 56.91
N ASP A 829 37.46 -28.35 55.60
CA ASP A 829 37.87 -29.52 54.83
C ASP A 829 39.31 -29.93 55.19
N HIS A 830 39.50 -31.20 55.49
CA HIS A 830 40.78 -31.84 55.71
C HIS A 830 40.97 -32.91 54.63
N ASN A 831 41.61 -32.54 53.51
CA ASN A 831 41.89 -33.45 52.39
C ASN A 831 40.65 -34.24 51.90
N GLY A 832 39.48 -33.61 51.84
CA GLY A 832 38.22 -34.24 51.46
C GLY A 832 37.49 -34.98 52.58
N TRP A 833 37.92 -34.84 53.84
CA TRP A 833 37.32 -35.42 55.05
C TRP A 833 37.06 -34.36 56.13
N TYR A 834 36.14 -34.67 57.04
CA TYR A 834 35.79 -33.83 58.19
C TYR A 834 35.94 -34.60 59.50
N ASN A 835 36.54 -33.99 60.51
CA ASN A 835 36.75 -34.57 61.85
C ASN A 835 35.67 -34.21 62.87
N GLN A 836 34.52 -33.73 62.39
CA GLN A 836 33.38 -33.32 63.20
C GLN A 836 32.08 -33.55 62.44
N ASN A 837 30.95 -33.41 63.13
CA ASN A 837 29.65 -33.42 62.46
C ASN A 837 29.52 -32.23 61.49
N MET A 838 28.81 -32.44 60.39
CA MET A 838 28.69 -31.46 59.31
C MET A 838 27.24 -31.03 59.14
N ASN A 839 26.98 -29.72 59.09
CA ASN A 839 25.67 -29.23 58.68
C ASN A 839 25.60 -29.02 57.18
N VAL A 840 24.49 -29.43 56.58
CA VAL A 840 24.17 -29.26 55.17
C VAL A 840 23.02 -28.26 55.04
N THR A 841 23.27 -27.19 54.30
CA THR A 841 22.25 -26.20 53.91
C THR A 841 21.98 -26.33 52.42
N LEU A 842 20.71 -26.40 52.03
CA LEU A 842 20.28 -26.42 50.64
C LEU A 842 19.70 -25.06 50.25
N ASN A 843 20.24 -24.48 49.18
CA ASN A 843 19.79 -23.21 48.61
C ASN A 843 19.20 -23.46 47.23
N ALA A 844 17.87 -23.36 47.11
CA ALA A 844 17.14 -23.55 45.87
C ALA A 844 16.71 -22.19 45.30
N SER A 845 16.81 -22.03 43.98
CA SER A 845 16.32 -20.86 43.25
C SER A 845 15.66 -21.29 41.95
N ASP A 846 14.66 -20.52 41.52
CA ASP A 846 13.99 -20.68 40.24
C ASP A 846 13.80 -19.30 39.60
N ASP A 847 13.97 -19.23 38.28
CA ASP A 847 14.03 -17.95 37.55
C ASP A 847 12.64 -17.42 37.16
N LYS A 848 11.56 -18.21 37.27
CA LYS A 848 10.22 -17.81 36.81
C LYS A 848 9.10 -18.20 37.77
N SER A 849 8.74 -19.48 37.85
CA SER A 849 7.56 -19.91 38.61
C SER A 849 7.80 -19.92 40.12
N GLY A 850 9.07 -19.99 40.55
CA GLY A 850 9.50 -19.99 41.94
C GLY A 850 9.61 -21.41 42.51
N VAL A 851 10.33 -21.59 43.61
CA VAL A 851 10.50 -22.91 44.25
C VAL A 851 9.28 -23.23 45.13
N ALA A 852 8.58 -24.33 44.84
CA ALA A 852 7.47 -24.82 45.64
C ALA A 852 7.93 -25.70 46.81
N LYS A 853 8.88 -26.61 46.57
CA LYS A 853 9.47 -27.44 47.64
C LYS A 853 10.89 -27.89 47.30
N THR A 854 11.68 -28.15 48.35
CA THR A 854 12.98 -28.83 48.28
C THR A 854 12.93 -30.10 49.11
N GLU A 855 13.47 -31.19 48.59
CA GLU A 855 13.51 -32.51 49.22
C GLU A 855 14.96 -33.03 49.25
N TYR A 856 15.30 -33.80 50.27
CA TYR A 856 16.60 -34.45 50.39
C TYR A 856 16.47 -35.86 50.96
N ARG A 857 17.48 -36.71 50.73
CA ARG A 857 17.66 -37.99 51.42
C ARG A 857 19.12 -38.20 51.76
N LEU A 858 19.35 -38.89 52.86
CA LEU A 858 20.67 -39.31 53.29
C LEU A 858 20.87 -40.78 52.91
N ASN A 859 21.93 -41.07 52.16
CA ASN A 859 22.24 -42.37 51.59
C ASN A 859 21.02 -42.95 50.84
N ASP A 860 20.74 -44.24 51.02
CA ASP A 860 19.58 -44.91 50.41
C ASP A 860 18.28 -44.76 51.23
N GLY A 861 18.19 -43.72 52.07
CA GLY A 861 17.01 -43.41 52.86
C GLY A 861 15.81 -42.90 52.04
N ASN A 862 14.71 -42.64 52.74
CA ASN A 862 13.53 -42.02 52.14
C ASN A 862 13.75 -40.51 51.89
N TRP A 863 13.13 -39.98 50.84
CA TRP A 863 13.06 -38.54 50.59
C TRP A 863 12.28 -37.84 51.71
N GLN A 864 12.81 -36.71 52.17
CA GLN A 864 12.28 -35.87 53.23
C GLN A 864 12.20 -34.42 52.75
N THR A 865 11.19 -33.67 53.18
CA THR A 865 11.10 -32.25 52.87
C THR A 865 12.14 -31.46 53.65
N TYR A 866 12.90 -30.62 52.96
CA TYR A 866 13.88 -29.73 53.57
C TYR A 866 13.17 -28.59 54.30
N GLN A 867 13.38 -28.49 55.61
CA GLN A 867 12.79 -27.47 56.49
C GLN A 867 13.84 -26.47 57.03
N GLY A 868 15.10 -26.67 56.67
CA GLY A 868 16.25 -25.92 57.20
C GLY A 868 17.49 -26.81 57.29
N SER A 869 18.62 -26.18 57.64
CA SER A 869 19.91 -26.87 57.79
C SER A 869 19.80 -28.12 58.67
N PHE A 870 20.40 -29.22 58.23
CA PHE A 870 20.40 -30.51 58.95
C PHE A 870 21.82 -31.06 59.12
N GLU A 871 22.02 -31.88 60.15
CA GLU A 871 23.32 -32.43 60.52
C GLU A 871 23.55 -33.84 59.92
N VAL A 872 24.76 -34.08 59.44
CA VAL A 872 25.32 -35.40 59.11
C VAL A 872 26.40 -35.72 60.15
N SER A 873 26.22 -36.82 60.89
CA SER A 873 27.06 -37.16 62.05
C SER A 873 27.65 -38.58 62.03
N ALA A 874 27.22 -39.44 61.11
CA ALA A 874 27.75 -40.78 60.94
C ALA A 874 29.13 -40.73 60.29
N GLU A 875 30.09 -41.48 60.83
CA GLU A 875 31.42 -41.64 60.23
C GLU A 875 31.36 -42.50 58.95
N GLY A 876 32.32 -42.28 58.04
CA GLY A 876 32.36 -42.86 56.69
C GLY A 876 31.88 -41.90 55.60
N GLU A 877 31.63 -42.43 54.41
CA GLU A 877 31.10 -41.68 53.27
C GLU A 877 29.57 -41.61 53.35
N ASN A 878 29.02 -40.40 53.47
CA ASN A 878 27.58 -40.15 53.49
C ASN A 878 27.18 -39.39 52.23
N VAL A 879 26.24 -39.91 51.45
CA VAL A 879 25.73 -39.25 50.25
C VAL A 879 24.44 -38.51 50.59
N VAL A 880 24.42 -37.20 50.42
CA VAL A 880 23.20 -36.39 50.52
C VAL A 880 22.70 -36.15 49.10
N GLN A 881 21.54 -36.70 48.77
CA GLN A 881 20.86 -36.40 47.51
C GLN A 881 19.75 -35.39 47.76
N TYR A 882 19.58 -34.45 46.84
CA TYR A 882 18.60 -33.38 46.96
C TYR A 882 18.00 -33.01 45.61
N LYS A 883 16.75 -32.53 45.64
CA LYS A 883 16.02 -32.04 44.47
C LYS A 883 14.96 -31.01 44.89
N SER A 884 14.56 -30.14 43.98
CA SER A 884 13.52 -29.14 44.14
C SER A 884 12.46 -29.26 43.06
N THR A 885 11.27 -28.80 43.38
CA THR A 885 10.11 -28.70 42.47
C THR A 885 9.60 -27.27 42.48
N ASP A 886 9.30 -26.72 41.31
CA ASP A 886 8.70 -25.39 41.17
C ASP A 886 7.17 -25.40 41.38
N TYR A 887 6.53 -24.23 41.25
CA TYR A 887 5.05 -24.12 41.38
C TYR A 887 4.26 -24.65 40.19
N LEU A 888 4.90 -24.92 39.04
CA LEU A 888 4.26 -25.54 37.86
C LEU A 888 4.56 -27.04 37.74
N GLY A 889 5.30 -27.62 38.69
CA GLY A 889 5.58 -29.04 38.79
C GLY A 889 6.87 -29.50 38.10
N ASN A 890 7.72 -28.60 37.60
CA ASN A 890 9.02 -28.99 37.06
C ASN A 890 9.96 -29.42 38.20
N ILE A 891 10.54 -30.62 38.07
CA ILE A 891 11.40 -31.23 39.08
C ILE A 891 12.84 -31.25 38.57
N GLU A 892 13.78 -30.77 39.37
CA GLU A 892 15.20 -30.85 39.01
C GLU A 892 15.71 -32.29 39.08
N GLU A 893 16.70 -32.64 38.24
CA GLU A 893 17.39 -33.91 38.41
C GLU A 893 18.08 -33.96 39.78
N ALA A 894 17.93 -35.09 40.47
CA ALA A 894 18.48 -35.27 41.81
C ALA A 894 20.00 -35.04 41.82
N GLN A 895 20.42 -33.98 42.50
CA GLN A 895 21.81 -33.65 42.73
C GLN A 895 22.32 -34.42 43.95
N SER A 896 23.64 -34.51 44.09
CA SER A 896 24.27 -35.16 45.25
C SER A 896 25.51 -34.44 45.74
N VAL A 897 25.72 -34.44 47.04
CA VAL A 897 27.00 -34.07 47.68
C VAL A 897 27.42 -35.19 48.62
N THR A 898 28.70 -35.57 48.57
CA THR A 898 29.27 -36.57 49.48
C THR A 898 29.94 -35.87 50.66
N VAL A 899 29.55 -36.26 51.87
CA VAL A 899 30.12 -35.78 53.13
C VAL A 899 30.88 -36.93 53.76
N LYS A 900 32.22 -36.84 53.77
CA LYS A 900 33.10 -37.88 54.36
C LYS A 900 33.51 -37.46 55.76
N ILE A 901 33.11 -38.22 56.77
CA ILE A 901 33.37 -37.89 58.18
C ILE A 901 34.25 -38.97 58.80
N ASP A 902 35.31 -38.56 59.47
CA ASP A 902 36.15 -39.45 60.27
C ASP A 902 36.60 -38.69 61.51
N LYS A 903 36.02 -39.03 62.65
CA LYS A 903 36.29 -38.44 63.96
C LYS A 903 37.26 -39.31 64.77
N SER A 904 37.65 -40.46 64.21
CA SER A 904 38.41 -41.48 64.90
C SER A 904 39.90 -41.20 64.71
N ALA A 905 40.65 -41.12 65.81
CA ALA A 905 42.08 -40.94 65.71
C ALA A 905 42.74 -42.21 65.12
N PRO A 906 43.76 -42.06 64.26
CA PRO A 906 44.54 -43.19 63.75
C PRO A 906 45.20 -43.96 64.90
N THR A 907 45.56 -45.21 64.65
CA THR A 907 46.41 -46.00 65.55
C THR A 907 47.88 -45.90 65.15
N LEU A 908 48.77 -45.91 66.14
CA LEU A 908 50.21 -45.85 65.94
C LEU A 908 50.92 -46.92 66.78
N ASN A 909 51.73 -47.74 66.12
CA ASN A 909 52.60 -48.72 66.75
C ASN A 909 54.06 -48.41 66.45
N VAL A 910 54.81 -48.09 67.51
CA VAL A 910 56.25 -47.82 67.46
C VAL A 910 56.99 -48.93 68.19
N SER A 911 57.98 -49.51 67.51
CA SER A 911 58.96 -50.42 68.09
C SER A 911 60.36 -50.11 67.52
N PHE A 912 61.39 -50.63 68.16
CA PHE A 912 62.79 -50.40 67.75
C PHE A 912 63.52 -51.72 67.60
N ASN A 913 64.54 -51.75 66.74
CA ASN A 913 65.47 -52.87 66.61
C ASN A 913 66.14 -53.25 67.95
N THR A 914 66.30 -52.28 68.85
CA THR A 914 66.65 -52.51 70.24
C THR A 914 65.94 -51.53 71.17
N SER A 915 65.42 -52.03 72.29
CA SER A 915 64.90 -51.21 73.39
C SER A 915 65.94 -50.99 74.50
N VAL A 916 67.13 -51.59 74.36
CA VAL A 916 68.19 -51.58 75.37
C VAL A 916 69.57 -51.44 74.74
N LEU A 917 70.38 -50.51 75.23
CA LEU A 917 71.80 -50.38 74.85
C LEU A 917 72.67 -50.91 75.99
N THR A 918 73.38 -52.03 75.76
CA THR A 918 74.16 -52.76 76.77
C THR A 918 75.66 -52.45 76.73
N ASP A 919 76.21 -52.19 75.54
CA ASP A 919 77.64 -51.98 75.35
C ASP A 919 77.98 -50.52 75.64
N ARG A 920 78.41 -50.23 76.88
CA ARG A 920 78.79 -48.88 77.32
C ARG A 920 80.17 -48.47 76.83
N ASN A 921 80.30 -48.37 75.52
CA ASN A 921 81.55 -48.05 74.83
C ASN A 921 81.55 -46.63 74.24
N HIS A 922 80.63 -45.78 74.68
CA HIS A 922 80.39 -44.43 74.13
C HIS A 922 80.01 -44.39 72.65
N ALA A 923 79.74 -45.54 72.03
CA ALA A 923 79.39 -45.61 70.63
C ALA A 923 77.98 -45.06 70.38
N LEU A 924 77.85 -44.46 69.21
CA LEU A 924 76.55 -44.16 68.63
C LEU A 924 75.97 -45.45 68.06
N ILE A 925 74.87 -45.91 68.64
CA ILE A 925 74.19 -47.13 68.22
C ILE A 925 73.10 -46.75 67.22
N PRO A 926 73.10 -47.35 66.01
CA PRO A 926 72.02 -47.19 65.06
C PRO A 926 70.72 -47.75 65.62
N ILE A 927 69.74 -46.87 65.80
CA ILE A 927 68.36 -47.22 66.11
C ILE A 927 67.59 -47.21 64.80
N LYS A 928 66.92 -48.33 64.54
CA LYS A 928 65.93 -48.45 63.47
C LYS A 928 64.55 -48.56 64.12
N ALA A 929 63.70 -47.57 63.89
CA ALA A 929 62.31 -47.59 64.29
C ALA A 929 61.48 -48.37 63.26
N LEU A 930 60.67 -49.30 63.74
CA LEU A 930 59.57 -49.87 62.97
C LEU A 930 58.31 -49.15 63.45
N VAL A 931 57.79 -48.28 62.58
CA VAL A 931 56.63 -47.43 62.86
C VAL A 931 55.53 -47.80 61.87
N ASP A 932 54.42 -48.28 62.40
CA ASP A 932 53.25 -48.71 61.63
C ASP A 932 52.02 -47.91 62.09
N GLY A 933 51.43 -47.17 61.14
CA GLY A 933 50.22 -46.37 61.36
C GLY A 933 49.07 -46.99 60.59
N ALA A 934 47.93 -47.15 61.24
CA ALA A 934 46.72 -47.66 60.60
C ALA A 934 45.52 -46.80 60.96
N ASP A 935 44.70 -46.50 59.95
CA ASP A 935 43.40 -45.87 60.10
C ASP A 935 42.37 -46.62 59.24
N THR A 936 41.14 -46.75 59.74
CA THR A 936 40.08 -47.56 59.12
C THR A 936 39.16 -46.80 58.18
N LEU A 937 39.23 -45.46 58.14
CA LEU A 937 38.34 -44.61 57.36
C LEU A 937 39.12 -43.67 56.43
N SER A 938 39.57 -42.52 56.93
CA SER A 938 40.22 -41.51 56.10
C SER A 938 41.62 -41.92 55.62
N GLY A 939 42.23 -42.90 56.28
CA GLY A 939 43.56 -43.42 55.98
C GLY A 939 44.66 -42.53 56.55
N ILE A 940 45.91 -43.02 56.52
CA ILE A 940 47.05 -42.25 57.02
C ILE A 940 47.45 -41.15 56.04
N ASN A 941 47.63 -39.94 56.55
CA ASN A 941 48.16 -38.81 55.80
C ASN A 941 49.68 -38.71 55.94
N ARG A 942 50.17 -38.66 57.19
CA ARG A 942 51.62 -38.66 57.46
C ARG A 942 51.94 -39.19 58.84
N ILE A 943 53.18 -39.66 58.99
CA ILE A 943 53.80 -40.00 60.26
C ILE A 943 55.08 -39.17 60.39
N GLU A 944 55.34 -38.61 61.56
CA GLU A 944 56.52 -37.78 61.82
C GLU A 944 57.20 -38.16 63.13
N LEU A 945 58.54 -38.13 63.12
CA LEU A 945 59.35 -38.15 64.33
C LEU A 945 59.24 -36.76 64.98
N VAL A 946 58.60 -36.67 66.15
CA VAL A 946 58.34 -35.39 66.84
C VAL A 946 59.51 -35.00 67.72
N SER A 947 59.99 -35.93 68.55
CA SER A 947 61.08 -35.66 69.47
C SER A 947 61.83 -36.94 69.86
N ILE A 948 63.10 -36.75 70.23
CA ILE A 948 63.87 -37.72 70.99
C ILE A 948 64.39 -36.98 72.20
N GLU A 949 63.91 -37.35 73.38
CA GLU A 949 64.24 -36.65 74.63
C GLU A 949 65.06 -37.56 75.53
N SER A 950 66.20 -37.07 76.00
CA SER A 950 67.02 -37.75 77.00
C SER A 950 66.67 -37.23 78.39
N LYS A 951 66.43 -38.15 79.35
CA LYS A 951 66.29 -37.78 80.77
C LYS A 951 67.59 -37.31 81.44
N GLN A 952 68.72 -37.40 80.74
CA GLN A 952 70.03 -36.93 81.17
C GLN A 952 70.54 -35.85 80.21
N PRO A 953 71.32 -34.86 80.67
CA PRO A 953 71.89 -33.85 79.79
C PRO A 953 72.78 -34.48 78.73
N ASP A 954 72.86 -33.84 77.56
CA ASP A 954 73.68 -34.23 76.40
C ASP A 954 75.19 -34.31 76.70
N ASN A 955 75.64 -33.78 77.84
CA ASN A 955 76.97 -34.02 78.37
C ASN A 955 76.87 -34.39 79.86
N GLY A 956 77.08 -35.67 80.15
CA GLY A 956 77.07 -36.22 81.51
C GLY A 956 78.30 -35.83 82.33
N LYS A 957 78.18 -35.78 83.67
CA LYS A 957 79.30 -35.41 84.56
C LYS A 957 80.34 -36.53 84.78
N GLY A 958 80.33 -37.61 83.99
CA GLY A 958 80.77 -38.93 84.47
C GLY A 958 81.87 -39.72 83.73
N ASP A 959 82.12 -39.58 82.43
CA ASP A 959 82.84 -40.65 81.70
C ASP A 959 83.52 -40.32 80.35
N GLY A 960 83.49 -39.09 79.81
CA GLY A 960 84.23 -38.82 78.54
C GLY A 960 84.04 -37.50 77.80
N ASN A 961 83.12 -36.61 78.23
CA ASN A 961 82.82 -35.32 77.56
C ASN A 961 82.43 -35.48 76.06
N THR A 962 81.55 -36.41 75.75
CA THR A 962 80.90 -36.46 74.44
C THR A 962 79.62 -35.63 74.45
N VAL A 963 79.44 -34.82 73.41
CA VAL A 963 78.21 -34.07 73.11
C VAL A 963 77.56 -34.67 71.86
N ASN A 964 76.32 -34.30 71.56
CA ASN A 964 75.50 -34.82 70.47
C ASN A 964 75.19 -36.32 70.65
N ASP A 965 74.36 -36.62 71.64
CA ASP A 965 73.96 -37.97 72.00
C ASP A 965 72.78 -38.51 71.19
N ILE A 966 72.16 -37.63 70.43
CA ILE A 966 71.15 -37.92 69.42
C ILE A 966 71.69 -37.34 68.12
N GLN A 967 71.96 -38.18 67.14
CA GLN A 967 72.49 -37.75 65.85
C GLN A 967 71.70 -38.34 64.70
N GLY A 968 71.63 -37.61 63.59
CA GLY A 968 70.98 -38.06 62.37
C GLY A 968 69.45 -38.08 62.42
N ALA A 969 68.83 -37.63 63.52
CA ALA A 969 67.37 -37.54 63.63
C ALA A 969 66.83 -36.29 62.92
N GLU A 970 65.95 -36.48 61.94
CA GLU A 970 65.24 -35.40 61.26
C GLU A 970 63.83 -35.23 61.84
N PHE A 971 63.65 -34.24 62.72
CA PHE A 971 62.34 -33.97 63.33
C PHE A 971 61.35 -33.37 62.32
N GLY A 972 60.08 -33.78 62.41
CA GLY A 972 59.02 -33.36 61.50
C GLY A 972 58.97 -34.15 60.19
N THR A 973 59.86 -35.13 59.98
CA THR A 973 59.84 -36.05 58.83
C THR A 973 59.55 -37.49 59.29
N PHE A 974 59.25 -38.39 58.35
CA PHE A 974 59.10 -39.83 58.64
C PHE A 974 60.48 -40.51 58.78
N ASP A 975 61.30 -40.00 59.68
CA ASP A 975 62.63 -40.55 59.93
C ASP A 975 62.55 -41.78 60.84
N THR A 976 63.12 -42.89 60.40
CA THR A 976 63.16 -44.17 61.12
C THR A 976 64.57 -44.58 61.53
N ASP A 977 65.59 -43.79 61.18
CA ASP A 977 66.99 -44.19 61.29
C ASP A 977 67.82 -43.08 61.94
N PHE A 978 68.07 -43.21 63.24
CA PHE A 978 68.85 -42.25 64.01
C PHE A 978 69.83 -42.95 64.95
N LEU A 979 70.80 -42.19 65.45
CA LEU A 979 71.85 -42.68 66.31
C LEU A 979 71.62 -42.22 67.74
N LEU A 980 71.58 -43.17 68.68
CA LEU A 980 71.56 -42.89 70.11
C LEU A 980 72.85 -43.36 70.75
N ARG A 981 73.41 -42.53 71.63
CA ARG A 981 74.64 -42.89 72.33
C ARG A 981 74.39 -43.90 73.45
N ALA A 982 75.16 -44.98 73.46
CA ALA A 982 75.15 -45.97 74.54
C ALA A 982 75.98 -45.52 75.75
N GLU A 983 75.62 -44.39 76.36
CA GLU A 983 76.29 -43.86 77.57
C GLU A 983 75.33 -43.27 78.60
N ARG A 984 75.80 -43.02 79.83
CA ARG A 984 74.97 -42.48 80.92
C ARG A 984 75.78 -41.66 81.94
N SER A 985 75.16 -40.64 82.51
CA SER A 985 75.70 -39.83 83.60
C SER A 985 75.34 -40.42 84.98
N GLY A 986 76.33 -40.95 85.70
CA GLY A 986 76.19 -41.34 87.11
C GLY A 986 75.53 -42.70 87.34
N SER A 987 74.85 -42.88 88.48
CA SER A 987 74.35 -44.19 88.93
C SER A 987 73.02 -44.64 88.34
N GLY A 988 72.24 -43.76 87.70
CA GLY A 988 70.94 -44.09 87.08
C GLY A 988 71.04 -44.52 85.61
N ASP A 989 70.01 -45.20 85.10
CA ASP A 989 69.88 -45.53 83.67
C ASP A 989 69.64 -44.27 82.83
N ARG A 990 70.21 -44.20 81.63
CA ARG A 990 69.81 -43.19 80.64
C ARG A 990 68.58 -43.69 79.90
N ILE A 991 67.60 -42.81 79.70
CA ILE A 991 66.36 -43.12 78.99
C ILE A 991 66.18 -42.10 77.89
N TYR A 992 66.23 -42.57 76.65
CA TYR A 992 65.75 -41.82 75.50
C TYR A 992 64.26 -42.11 75.32
N THR A 993 63.45 -41.07 75.26
CA THR A 993 62.02 -41.15 74.93
C THR A 993 61.85 -40.64 73.51
N VAL A 994 61.64 -41.57 72.59
CA VAL A 994 61.40 -41.30 71.17
C VAL A 994 59.91 -41.18 70.96
N THR A 995 59.46 -40.09 70.34
CA THR A 995 58.04 -39.76 70.16
C THR A 995 57.74 -39.62 68.68
N TYR A 996 56.82 -40.45 68.19
CA TYR A 996 56.24 -40.31 66.86
C TYR A 996 54.81 -39.80 66.96
N LYS A 997 54.36 -39.10 65.93
CA LYS A 997 52.97 -38.68 65.75
C LYS A 997 52.49 -39.11 64.37
N VAL A 998 51.26 -39.59 64.30
CA VAL A 998 50.58 -39.90 63.04
C VAL A 998 49.35 -39.01 62.90
N TYR A 999 49.12 -38.55 61.68
CA TYR A 999 47.95 -37.81 61.24
C TYR A 999 47.20 -38.65 60.21
N ASP A 1000 45.90 -38.73 60.34
CA ASP A 1000 45.03 -39.27 59.28
C ASP A 1000 44.68 -38.17 58.24
N GLN A 1001 43.90 -38.52 57.23
CA GLN A 1001 43.47 -37.57 56.20
C GLN A 1001 42.43 -36.57 56.74
N ALA A 1002 41.59 -36.96 57.71
CA ALA A 1002 40.62 -36.08 58.37
C ALA A 1002 41.23 -35.08 59.36
N GLY A 1003 42.54 -35.15 59.61
CA GLY A 1003 43.27 -34.27 60.51
C GLY A 1003 43.25 -34.72 61.97
N ASN A 1004 42.71 -35.88 62.29
CA ASN A 1004 42.90 -36.48 63.61
C ASN A 1004 44.35 -36.96 63.75
N SER A 1005 44.83 -37.03 64.98
CA SER A 1005 46.19 -37.48 65.23
C SER A 1005 46.34 -38.18 66.56
N VAL A 1006 47.31 -39.10 66.62
CA VAL A 1006 47.74 -39.72 67.86
C VAL A 1006 49.26 -39.63 67.98
N ILE A 1007 49.73 -39.49 69.21
CA ILE A 1007 51.15 -39.48 69.55
C ILE A 1007 51.47 -40.76 70.30
N GLN A 1008 52.59 -41.41 69.98
CA GLN A 1008 53.11 -42.52 70.76
C GLN A 1008 54.59 -42.31 71.07
N SER A 1009 54.91 -42.44 72.36
CA SER A 1009 56.29 -42.39 72.85
C SER A 1009 56.74 -43.75 73.34
N LYS A 1010 57.96 -44.15 72.97
CA LYS A 1010 58.61 -45.38 73.42
C LYS A 1010 60.00 -45.07 73.97
N ARG A 1011 60.41 -45.86 74.95
CA ARG A 1011 61.66 -45.67 75.67
C ARG A 1011 62.72 -46.64 75.19
N ILE A 1012 63.93 -46.13 74.98
CA ILE A 1012 65.15 -46.92 74.81
C ILE A 1012 66.03 -46.65 76.02
N ILE A 1013 66.43 -47.71 76.72
CA ILE A 1013 67.13 -47.63 78.00
C ILE A 1013 68.60 -48.03 77.81
N VAL A 1014 69.52 -47.24 78.35
CA VAL A 1014 70.92 -47.65 78.49
C VAL A 1014 71.08 -48.31 79.88
N MET A 1015 71.24 -49.63 79.92
CA MET A 1015 71.07 -50.45 81.14
C MET A 1015 72.21 -50.39 82.16
N HIS A 1016 71.87 -50.59 83.44
CA HIS A 1016 72.79 -50.85 84.57
C HIS A 1016 73.24 -52.33 84.68
N ASP A 1017 74.44 -52.71 84.23
CA ASP A 1017 75.01 -54.04 84.51
C ASP A 1017 75.25 -54.30 86.00
N ASN A 1018 74.51 -55.29 86.50
CA ASN A 1018 74.79 -56.07 87.69
C ASN A 1018 75.05 -57.53 87.26
N SER A 1019 76.25 -57.83 86.74
CA SER A 1019 76.76 -59.21 86.71
C SER A 1019 78.28 -59.28 86.78
N LYS A 1020 78.73 -59.81 87.93
CA LYS A 1020 80.07 -60.15 88.42
C LYS A 1020 80.95 -60.96 87.44
N LYS A 1021 82.19 -60.51 87.19
CA LYS A 1021 83.47 -61.11 87.64
C LYS A 1021 84.65 -60.42 86.97
#